data_AF-A0ABD1BD49-F1
#
_entry.id   AF-A0ABD1BD49-F1
#
_cell.length_a   1.000
_cell.length_b   1.000
_cell.length_c   1.000
_cell.angle_alpha   90.00
_cell.angle_beta   90.00
_cell.angle_gamma   90.00
#
_symmetry.space_group_name_H-M   'P 1'
#
loop_
_entity.id
_entity.type
_entity.pdbx_description
1 polymer ?
#
loop_
_entity_poly.entity_id
_entity_poly.type
_entity_poly.pdbx_seq_one_letter_code
_entity_poly.pdbx_strand_id
1 'polypeptide(L)'
;MQFIQLLVSSFFFISFSSSLTPDGMSLLALKSAVLKDPTRVMTSWTESDPTPCHWPGIICTRGRVTSLVLAGRRLSGYIPSELGLLDSLVKLDLSRNNFSKPVPSRLFNAVNLRYIDLSHNSISGPIPAQIQSLKNLSHLDFSSNFFNSSLPESLAQLGSLVGTLNLSYNRFSGDIPPSFGRFPVFVSLDLGHNNLTGKIPQIGSLLNQGPTAFAGNSDLCGFPLQKQCKEEEEAANPKLVAPKPEGSLVLPRKPNPSFIDNDVRKNKTITGNVTVSLISGVSIVIGVVSISVWLIRRKLSSNTCKSEKFTAAPMEHDAAEEEEEGKFVVMDEGFELELEDLLRASAYVVGKSRSGIVYRVVAGMGSGTVAATFSSSTVVAVRRLSDGDATWRRKDFENEVEAISRVHHPNIVRLRAYYFAEDERLLITDYIRNGSLYSALHGGPSNTLPSLSWPERLRIAQGTARGLMYIHEYSPRKYVHGNLKSTKILLDDELQPRISGFGLTRLVSGYSKLTGSLSTKRQSLDQTYLTSATTVTRIAAPSIAYLAPEARASSGCKLSQKCDVYSFGVVLLELLTGRLPNASSENSGEELVRIVRNWVKEERPLDEILDSEILNKGYADKQVIAAIHVALNCTEMDPEVRPRMRSVSESLGRIKLD
;
A
#
# COMPACT_ATOMS: atom_id res chain seq x y z
N MET A 1 13.18 5.30 -93.13
CA MET A 1 12.40 4.82 -91.97
C MET A 1 13.33 4.66 -90.77
N GLN A 2 13.75 5.79 -90.15
CA GLN A 2 14.91 5.74 -89.21
C GLN A 2 14.99 6.85 -88.15
N PHE A 3 14.03 7.78 -88.07
CA PHE A 3 14.05 8.89 -87.10
C PHE A 3 13.11 8.73 -85.89
N ILE A 4 12.24 7.72 -85.89
CA ILE A 4 11.23 7.51 -84.83
C ILE A 4 11.78 6.66 -83.67
N GLN A 5 12.78 5.81 -83.91
CA GLN A 5 13.36 4.95 -82.85
C GLN A 5 14.16 5.72 -81.79
N LEU A 6 14.74 6.88 -82.12
CA LEU A 6 15.53 7.70 -81.18
C LEU A 6 14.70 8.43 -80.12
N LEU A 7 13.37 8.55 -80.30
CA LEU A 7 12.47 9.15 -79.30
C LEU A 7 11.90 8.12 -78.31
N VAL A 8 11.95 6.82 -78.63
CA VAL A 8 11.39 5.75 -77.77
C VAL A 8 12.45 5.22 -76.79
N SER A 9 13.74 5.25 -77.15
CA SER A 9 14.84 4.83 -76.27
C SER A 9 15.10 5.76 -75.07
N SER A 10 14.48 6.95 -75.02
CA SER A 10 14.65 7.90 -73.92
C SER A 10 13.65 7.75 -72.76
N PHE A 11 12.69 6.80 -72.85
CA PHE A 11 11.62 6.64 -71.86
C PHE A 11 11.82 5.48 -70.85
N PHE A 12 12.85 4.65 -71.03
CA PHE A 12 13.19 3.57 -70.11
C PHE A 12 14.56 3.81 -69.45
N PHE A 13 14.58 4.66 -68.44
CA PHE A 13 15.33 4.51 -67.17
C PHE A 13 15.08 5.73 -66.26
N ILE A 14 13.80 6.02 -65.96
CA ILE A 14 13.48 6.74 -64.73
C ILE A 14 13.75 5.76 -63.58
N SER A 15 14.99 5.73 -63.12
CA SER A 15 15.35 5.04 -61.88
C SER A 15 14.57 5.70 -60.75
N PHE A 16 13.56 5.02 -60.21
CA PHE A 16 12.88 5.43 -59.00
C PHE A 16 13.88 5.36 -57.83
N SER A 17 14.62 6.45 -57.62
CA SER A 17 15.46 6.66 -56.46
C SER A 17 14.56 6.78 -55.24
N SER A 18 14.29 5.65 -54.59
CA SER A 18 13.52 5.58 -53.36
C SER A 18 14.28 6.27 -52.24
N SER A 19 14.01 7.56 -52.03
CA SER A 19 14.47 8.28 -50.84
C SER A 19 13.97 7.58 -49.60
N LEU A 20 14.85 7.49 -48.60
CA LEU A 20 14.49 7.12 -47.24
C LEU A 20 13.29 7.97 -46.74
N THR A 21 12.38 7.34 -46.00
CA THR A 21 11.19 8.02 -45.47
C THR A 21 11.54 9.14 -44.47
N PRO A 22 10.63 10.12 -44.24
CA PRO A 22 10.82 11.13 -43.20
C PRO A 22 11.13 10.54 -41.81
N ASP A 23 10.51 9.40 -41.47
CA ASP A 23 10.78 8.68 -40.22
C ASP A 23 12.22 8.15 -40.18
N GLY A 24 12.73 7.65 -41.31
CA GLY A 24 14.11 7.24 -41.46
C GLY A 24 15.08 8.41 -41.29
N MET A 25 14.78 9.58 -41.86
CA MET A 25 15.58 10.79 -41.67
C MET A 25 15.63 11.22 -40.18
N SER A 26 14.50 11.17 -39.47
CA SER A 26 14.44 11.39 -38.02
C SER A 26 15.25 10.37 -37.21
N LEU A 27 15.36 9.13 -37.68
CA LEU A 27 16.20 8.10 -37.07
C LEU A 27 17.68 8.25 -37.43
N LEU A 28 18.03 8.76 -38.61
CA LEU A 28 19.41 9.13 -38.96
C LEU A 28 19.92 10.31 -38.12
N ALA A 29 19.05 11.25 -37.73
CA ALA A 29 19.39 12.26 -36.74
C ALA A 29 19.87 11.61 -35.43
N LEU A 30 19.21 10.54 -34.96
CA LEU A 30 19.67 9.76 -33.80
C LEU A 30 21.00 9.05 -34.05
N LYS A 31 21.20 8.46 -35.22
CA LYS A 31 22.50 7.89 -35.60
C LYS A 31 23.63 8.93 -35.59
N SER A 32 23.36 10.16 -36.05
CA SER A 32 24.32 11.27 -36.00
C SER A 32 24.58 11.80 -34.58
N ALA A 33 23.58 11.68 -33.69
CA ALA A 33 23.68 12.08 -32.29
C ALA A 33 24.41 11.06 -31.39
N VAL A 34 24.64 9.84 -31.88
CA VAL A 34 25.43 8.79 -31.20
C VAL A 34 26.91 8.95 -31.50
N LEU A 35 27.68 9.29 -30.47
CA LEU A 35 29.14 9.45 -30.49
C LEU A 35 29.90 8.12 -30.39
N LYS A 36 29.26 7.06 -29.85
CA LYS A 36 29.81 5.70 -29.78
C LYS A 36 28.69 4.67 -29.85
N ASP A 37 28.83 3.71 -30.77
CA ASP A 37 28.06 2.46 -30.80
C ASP A 37 29.00 1.26 -30.68
N PRO A 38 29.27 0.77 -29.46
CA PRO A 38 30.14 -0.39 -29.24
C PRO A 38 29.54 -1.70 -29.78
N THR A 39 28.21 -1.75 -29.95
CA THR A 39 27.48 -2.93 -30.44
C THR A 39 27.34 -3.01 -31.96
N ARG A 40 27.67 -1.92 -32.67
CA ARG A 40 27.45 -1.75 -34.12
C ARG A 40 25.99 -1.90 -34.56
N VAL A 41 25.03 -1.73 -33.64
CA VAL A 41 23.58 -1.87 -33.88
C VAL A 41 23.03 -0.87 -34.90
N MET A 42 23.66 0.30 -35.05
CA MET A 42 23.29 1.34 -36.02
C MET A 42 24.04 1.23 -37.35
N THR A 43 24.92 0.24 -37.55
CA THR A 43 25.76 0.17 -38.77
C THR A 43 24.93 0.03 -40.04
N SER A 44 23.88 -0.79 -40.03
CA SER A 44 22.98 -1.04 -41.17
C SER A 44 21.89 0.03 -41.40
N TRP A 45 21.88 1.14 -40.65
CA TRP A 45 20.93 2.23 -40.88
C TRP A 45 21.49 3.16 -41.99
N THR A 46 20.93 3.17 -43.22
CA THR A 46 21.54 3.89 -44.35
C THR A 46 20.57 4.82 -45.11
N GLU A 47 21.09 5.90 -45.69
CA GLU A 47 20.28 6.85 -46.50
C GLU A 47 19.78 6.22 -47.82
N SER A 48 20.43 5.12 -48.24
CA SER A 48 20.08 4.30 -49.39
C SER A 48 18.89 3.35 -49.15
N ASP A 49 18.46 3.15 -47.90
CA ASP A 49 17.32 2.30 -47.60
C ASP A 49 16.00 3.01 -47.92
N PRO A 50 15.02 2.37 -48.59
CA PRO A 50 13.73 2.99 -48.86
C PRO A 50 12.89 3.22 -47.59
N THR A 51 13.20 2.54 -46.48
CA THR A 51 12.44 2.61 -45.24
C THR A 51 13.25 2.10 -44.04
N PRO A 52 13.14 2.69 -42.84
CA PRO A 52 13.87 2.23 -41.66
C PRO A 52 13.31 0.92 -41.06
N CYS A 53 12.23 0.35 -41.61
CA CYS A 53 11.46 -0.73 -40.97
C CYS A 53 12.18 -2.08 -40.86
N HIS A 54 13.38 -2.22 -41.44
CA HIS A 54 14.26 -3.39 -41.30
C HIS A 54 15.54 -3.08 -40.50
N TRP A 55 15.66 -1.88 -39.92
CA TRP A 55 16.81 -1.48 -39.12
C TRP A 55 16.75 -2.10 -37.71
N PRO A 56 17.88 -2.58 -37.15
CA PRO A 56 17.90 -3.15 -35.81
C PRO A 56 17.37 -2.19 -34.75
N GLY A 57 16.35 -2.63 -34.01
CA GLY A 57 15.67 -1.85 -32.97
C GLY A 57 14.49 -1.00 -33.46
N ILE A 58 14.17 -0.99 -34.76
CA ILE A 58 13.00 -0.30 -35.32
C ILE A 58 11.85 -1.29 -35.52
N ILE A 59 10.63 -0.88 -35.17
CA ILE A 59 9.39 -1.59 -35.49
C ILE A 59 8.44 -0.61 -36.17
N CYS A 60 7.87 -1.02 -37.31
CA CYS A 60 6.89 -0.24 -38.05
C CYS A 60 5.51 -0.90 -38.06
N THR A 61 4.48 -0.07 -38.14
CA THR A 61 3.10 -0.48 -38.45
C THR A 61 2.63 0.30 -39.67
N ARG A 62 2.15 -0.40 -40.71
CA ARG A 62 1.69 0.22 -41.98
C ARG A 62 2.70 1.20 -42.62
N GLY A 63 4.00 0.92 -42.49
CA GLY A 63 5.08 1.74 -43.05
C GLY A 63 5.45 3.00 -42.26
N ARG A 64 4.79 3.29 -41.12
CA ARG A 64 5.20 4.33 -40.16
C ARG A 64 5.98 3.70 -39.01
N VAL A 65 6.98 4.39 -38.46
CA VAL A 65 7.73 3.90 -37.29
C VAL A 65 6.85 3.99 -36.04
N THR A 66 6.60 2.85 -35.39
CA THR A 66 5.77 2.74 -34.18
C THR A 66 6.56 2.35 -32.93
N SER A 67 7.78 1.84 -33.04
CA SER A 67 8.66 1.65 -31.89
C SER A 67 10.15 1.81 -32.22
N LEU A 68 10.89 2.35 -31.27
CA LEU A 68 12.34 2.48 -31.25
C LEU A 68 12.86 1.85 -29.94
N VAL A 69 13.59 0.73 -30.05
CA VAL A 69 14.05 -0.09 -28.92
C VAL A 69 15.54 -0.41 -29.07
N LEU A 70 16.38 0.32 -28.34
CA LEU A 70 17.83 0.20 -28.33
C LEU A 70 18.39 0.00 -26.91
N ALA A 71 17.61 -0.65 -26.05
CA ALA A 71 17.98 -1.01 -24.68
C ALA A 71 19.32 -1.76 -24.59
N GLY A 72 20.17 -1.39 -23.62
CA GLY A 72 21.36 -2.15 -23.25
C GLY A 72 22.52 -2.15 -24.27
N ARG A 73 22.52 -1.21 -25.23
CA ARG A 73 23.47 -1.17 -26.36
C ARG A 73 24.77 -0.39 -26.06
N ARG A 74 24.91 0.18 -24.86
CA ARG A 74 26.06 1.02 -24.44
C ARG A 74 26.30 2.23 -25.36
N LEU A 75 25.24 2.73 -26.00
CA LEU A 75 25.29 3.90 -26.87
C LEU A 75 25.63 5.13 -26.03
N SER A 76 26.51 6.01 -26.53
CA SER A 76 26.79 7.30 -25.88
C SER A 76 26.55 8.45 -26.85
N GLY A 77 26.00 9.57 -26.35
CA GLY A 77 25.61 10.70 -27.19
C GLY A 77 24.46 11.50 -26.59
N TYR A 78 23.55 11.97 -27.44
CA TYR A 78 22.33 12.67 -27.05
C TYR A 78 21.09 12.13 -27.77
N ILE A 79 19.91 12.47 -27.23
CA ILE A 79 18.62 12.24 -27.88
C ILE A 79 18.33 13.48 -28.74
N PRO A 80 18.15 13.37 -30.07
CA PRO A 80 17.94 14.53 -30.94
C PRO A 80 16.48 15.00 -30.91
N SER A 81 16.23 16.23 -31.36
CA SER A 81 14.89 16.85 -31.35
C SER A 81 13.94 16.21 -32.39
N GLU A 82 14.55 15.62 -33.40
CA GLU A 82 13.97 15.12 -34.65
C GLU A 82 13.19 13.80 -34.44
N LEU A 83 13.44 13.06 -33.36
CA LEU A 83 12.58 11.94 -32.95
C LEU A 83 11.16 12.39 -32.61
N GLY A 84 10.97 13.67 -32.23
CA GLY A 84 9.66 14.28 -32.02
C GLY A 84 8.80 14.44 -33.29
N LEU A 85 9.38 14.21 -34.47
CA LEU A 85 8.66 14.20 -35.75
C LEU A 85 8.07 12.82 -36.09
N LEU A 86 8.40 11.79 -35.31
CA LEU A 86 7.84 10.44 -35.46
C LEU A 86 6.40 10.40 -34.90
N ASP A 87 5.45 10.98 -35.65
CA ASP A 87 4.05 11.14 -35.24
C ASP A 87 3.36 9.83 -34.76
N SER A 88 3.82 8.70 -35.28
CA SER A 88 3.27 7.37 -35.07
C SER A 88 3.99 6.59 -33.96
N LEU A 89 5.01 7.17 -33.32
CA LEU A 89 5.83 6.48 -32.31
C LEU A 89 5.02 6.20 -31.04
N VAL A 90 4.87 4.92 -30.69
CA VAL A 90 4.12 4.45 -29.51
C VAL A 90 5.05 4.03 -28.37
N LYS A 91 6.20 3.42 -28.68
CA LYS A 91 7.21 3.00 -27.69
C LYS A 91 8.59 3.56 -28.01
N LEU A 92 9.18 4.25 -27.03
CA LEU A 92 10.58 4.65 -27.00
C LEU A 92 11.30 3.96 -25.83
N ASP A 93 12.38 3.25 -26.13
CA ASP A 93 13.18 2.52 -25.14
C ASP A 93 14.66 2.65 -25.48
N LEU A 94 15.32 3.55 -24.76
CA LEU A 94 16.77 3.83 -24.85
C LEU A 94 17.47 3.49 -23.53
N SER A 95 16.85 2.64 -22.72
CA SER A 95 17.31 2.25 -21.38
C SER A 95 18.71 1.61 -21.39
N ARG A 96 19.41 1.68 -20.24
CA ARG A 96 20.69 0.97 -20.01
C ARG A 96 21.76 1.34 -21.05
N ASN A 97 21.88 2.63 -21.35
CA ASN A 97 22.85 3.23 -22.27
C ASN A 97 23.68 4.31 -21.55
N ASN A 98 24.32 5.20 -22.29
CA ASN A 98 25.19 6.27 -21.79
C ASN A 98 24.88 7.61 -22.51
N PHE A 99 23.60 7.87 -22.81
CA PHE A 99 23.14 9.20 -23.26
C PHE A 99 23.30 10.20 -22.11
N SER A 100 23.77 11.43 -22.39
CA SER A 100 24.20 12.36 -21.32
C SER A 100 23.68 13.81 -21.38
N LYS A 101 23.13 14.23 -22.52
CA LYS A 101 22.53 15.57 -22.69
C LYS A 101 21.04 15.57 -22.29
N PRO A 102 20.44 16.74 -22.01
CA PRO A 102 19.02 16.84 -21.68
C PRO A 102 18.09 16.26 -22.74
N VAL A 103 16.91 15.79 -22.31
CA VAL A 103 15.82 15.40 -23.22
C VAL A 103 15.34 16.65 -23.96
N PRO A 104 15.31 16.68 -25.30
CA PRO A 104 14.82 17.82 -26.05
C PRO A 104 13.29 17.93 -25.90
N SER A 105 12.79 19.13 -25.60
CA SER A 105 11.35 19.39 -25.40
C SER A 105 10.47 18.95 -26.56
N ARG A 106 10.99 19.03 -27.80
CA ARG A 106 10.33 18.57 -29.03
C ARG A 106 10.09 17.06 -29.08
N LEU A 107 10.80 16.23 -28.32
CA LEU A 107 10.55 14.78 -28.27
C LEU A 107 9.08 14.47 -27.93
N PHE A 108 8.49 15.30 -27.07
CA PHE A 108 7.10 15.16 -26.63
C PHE A 108 6.07 15.65 -27.67
N ASN A 109 6.50 16.11 -28.86
CA ASN A 109 5.60 16.32 -30.00
C ASN A 109 5.08 14.99 -30.58
N ALA A 110 5.73 13.86 -30.29
CA ALA A 110 5.24 12.51 -30.63
C ALA A 110 4.09 12.09 -29.69
N VAL A 111 2.94 12.76 -29.81
CA VAL A 111 1.78 12.64 -28.91
C VAL A 111 1.13 11.25 -28.81
N ASN A 112 1.49 10.33 -29.70
CA ASN A 112 1.06 8.93 -29.67
C ASN A 112 1.93 8.03 -28.74
N LEU A 113 2.98 8.58 -28.11
CA LEU A 113 3.81 7.85 -27.14
C LEU A 113 2.98 7.33 -25.95
N ARG A 114 3.05 6.02 -25.73
CA ARG A 114 2.45 5.29 -24.61
C ARG A 114 3.49 4.73 -23.64
N TYR A 115 4.69 4.43 -24.13
CA TYR A 115 5.81 3.89 -23.34
C TYR A 115 7.06 4.72 -23.58
N ILE A 116 7.66 5.25 -22.51
CA ILE A 116 9.00 5.87 -22.54
C ILE A 116 9.85 5.26 -21.42
N ASP A 117 10.99 4.66 -21.78
CA ASP A 117 12.02 4.22 -20.85
C ASP A 117 13.37 4.80 -21.27
N LEU A 118 13.91 5.70 -20.44
CA LEU A 118 15.25 6.28 -20.55
C LEU A 118 16.12 5.89 -19.33
N SER A 119 15.70 4.90 -18.55
CA SER A 119 16.34 4.49 -17.30
C SER A 119 17.81 4.07 -17.48
N HIS A 120 18.60 4.16 -16.42
CA HIS A 120 20.01 3.77 -16.40
C HIS A 120 20.82 4.39 -17.55
N ASN A 121 20.91 5.72 -17.55
CA ASN A 121 21.68 6.52 -18.50
C ASN A 121 22.53 7.56 -17.72
N SER A 122 22.95 8.64 -18.36
CA SER A 122 23.62 9.79 -17.73
C SER A 122 22.93 11.12 -18.07
N ILE A 123 21.65 11.06 -18.44
CA ILE A 123 20.87 12.21 -18.92
C ILE A 123 20.80 13.26 -17.79
N SER A 124 20.97 14.53 -18.16
CA SER A 124 21.11 15.64 -17.21
C SER A 124 20.19 16.81 -17.55
N GLY A 125 19.92 17.69 -16.60
CA GLY A 125 18.99 18.82 -16.77
C GLY A 125 17.55 18.50 -16.31
N PRO A 126 16.60 19.43 -16.47
CA PRO A 126 15.21 19.24 -16.07
C PRO A 126 14.44 18.34 -17.03
N ILE A 127 13.34 17.74 -16.55
CA ILE A 127 12.31 17.16 -17.42
C ILE A 127 11.58 18.33 -18.13
N PRO A 128 11.50 18.37 -19.47
CA PRO A 128 10.79 19.44 -20.17
C PRO A 128 9.29 19.43 -19.88
N ALA A 129 8.73 20.58 -19.49
CA ALA A 129 7.32 20.72 -19.13
C ALA A 129 6.34 20.40 -20.28
N GLN A 130 6.83 20.33 -21.52
CA GLN A 130 6.08 19.86 -22.69
C GLN A 130 5.59 18.41 -22.55
N ILE A 131 6.10 17.61 -21.59
CA ILE A 131 5.67 16.22 -21.36
C ILE A 131 4.16 16.10 -21.13
N GLN A 132 3.50 17.14 -20.60
CA GLN A 132 2.03 17.21 -20.42
C GLN A 132 1.20 17.02 -21.70
N SER A 133 1.81 17.10 -22.88
CA SER A 133 1.19 16.83 -24.18
C SER A 133 0.86 15.34 -24.39
N LEU A 134 1.61 14.44 -23.75
CA LEU A 134 1.52 12.99 -23.94
C LEU A 134 0.33 12.40 -23.15
N LYS A 135 -0.89 12.81 -23.49
CA LYS A 135 -2.12 12.39 -22.77
C LYS A 135 -2.36 10.88 -22.74
N ASN A 136 -1.79 10.15 -23.69
CA ASN A 136 -1.88 8.70 -23.80
C ASN A 136 -0.71 7.95 -23.13
N LEU A 137 0.23 8.64 -22.48
CA LEU A 137 1.39 8.02 -21.85
C LEU A 137 0.96 7.12 -20.68
N SER A 138 1.27 5.82 -20.79
CA SER A 138 0.91 4.80 -19.81
C SER A 138 2.10 4.32 -18.97
N HIS A 139 3.32 4.38 -19.49
CA HIS A 139 4.54 3.99 -18.77
C HIS A 139 5.65 5.04 -18.96
N LEU A 140 6.34 5.37 -17.87
CA LEU A 140 7.40 6.38 -17.83
C LEU A 140 8.46 6.01 -16.77
N ASP A 141 9.65 5.62 -17.21
CA ASP A 141 10.83 5.41 -16.35
C ASP A 141 12.00 6.31 -16.79
N PHE A 142 12.42 7.20 -15.89
CA PHE A 142 13.57 8.10 -16.04
C PHE A 142 14.64 7.86 -14.95
N SER A 143 14.55 6.74 -14.22
CA SER A 143 15.40 6.46 -13.07
C SER A 143 16.87 6.23 -13.40
N SER A 144 17.75 6.27 -12.39
CA SER A 144 19.20 6.05 -12.54
C SER A 144 19.82 6.94 -13.62
N ASN A 145 19.73 8.26 -13.40
CA ASN A 145 20.18 9.31 -14.31
C ASN A 145 20.74 10.51 -13.50
N PHE A 146 20.97 11.66 -14.16
CA PHE A 146 21.39 12.91 -13.53
C PHE A 146 20.38 14.05 -13.78
N PHE A 147 19.09 13.72 -13.97
CA PHE A 147 18.03 14.73 -14.07
C PHE A 147 18.01 15.59 -12.81
N ASN A 148 17.76 16.89 -12.96
CA ASN A 148 17.91 17.87 -11.89
C ASN A 148 16.86 18.99 -11.97
N SER A 149 17.00 20.01 -11.11
CA SER A 149 15.97 21.03 -10.86
C SER A 149 14.74 20.44 -10.16
N SER A 150 13.66 21.22 -10.06
CA SER A 150 12.43 20.78 -9.41
C SER A 150 11.62 19.80 -10.26
N LEU A 151 10.81 18.98 -9.59
CA LEU A 151 9.83 18.11 -10.23
C LEU A 151 8.75 18.98 -10.92
N PRO A 152 8.56 18.90 -12.25
CA PRO A 152 7.68 19.83 -12.92
C PRO A 152 6.21 19.38 -12.83
N GLU A 153 5.34 20.28 -12.34
CA GLU A 153 3.89 20.05 -12.15
C GLU A 153 3.18 19.46 -13.38
N SER A 154 3.70 19.76 -14.57
CA SER A 154 3.28 19.19 -15.87
C SER A 154 3.17 17.66 -15.89
N LEU A 155 3.93 16.93 -15.05
CA LEU A 155 3.83 15.48 -14.94
C LEU A 155 2.45 15.04 -14.42
N ALA A 156 1.84 15.80 -13.50
CA ALA A 156 0.51 15.52 -12.95
C ALA A 156 -0.63 15.67 -13.99
N GLN A 157 -0.32 16.07 -15.22
CA GLN A 157 -1.25 16.15 -16.35
C GLN A 157 -1.31 14.87 -17.19
N LEU A 158 -0.58 13.82 -16.79
CA LEU A 158 -0.47 12.50 -17.44
C LEU A 158 -1.48 11.51 -16.85
N GLY A 159 -2.78 11.75 -17.08
CA GLY A 159 -3.87 10.96 -16.50
C GLY A 159 -3.97 9.49 -16.94
N SER A 160 -3.18 9.06 -17.94
CA SER A 160 -3.17 7.68 -18.46
C SER A 160 -2.07 6.78 -17.88
N LEU A 161 -1.21 7.30 -16.99
CA LEU A 161 -0.13 6.53 -16.38
C LEU A 161 -0.69 5.35 -15.55
N VAL A 162 -0.05 4.18 -15.68
CA VAL A 162 -0.35 2.94 -14.95
C VAL A 162 0.92 2.32 -14.38
N GLY A 163 0.81 1.50 -13.33
CA GLY A 163 1.97 0.86 -12.71
C GLY A 163 2.86 1.88 -12.00
N THR A 164 4.17 1.85 -12.26
CA THR A 164 5.14 2.71 -11.58
C THR A 164 5.56 3.90 -12.45
N LEU A 165 5.42 5.12 -11.92
CA LEU A 165 6.12 6.31 -12.40
C LEU A 165 7.45 6.41 -11.64
N ASN A 166 8.56 6.07 -12.32
CA ASN A 166 9.85 5.92 -11.68
C ASN A 166 10.81 7.07 -12.04
N LEU A 167 11.12 7.90 -11.05
CA LEU A 167 12.04 9.04 -11.13
C LEU A 167 13.24 8.88 -10.16
N SER A 168 13.42 7.68 -9.59
CA SER A 168 14.42 7.41 -8.55
C SER A 168 15.87 7.50 -9.05
N TYR A 169 16.83 7.60 -8.12
CA TYR A 169 18.27 7.69 -8.42
C TYR A 169 18.60 8.81 -9.43
N ASN A 170 18.25 10.04 -9.05
CA ASN A 170 18.44 11.25 -9.83
C ASN A 170 18.95 12.39 -8.93
N ARG A 171 18.88 13.64 -9.39
CA ARG A 171 19.29 14.85 -8.66
C ARG A 171 18.17 15.89 -8.60
N PHE A 172 16.90 15.46 -8.60
CA PHE A 172 15.77 16.37 -8.42
C PHE A 172 15.83 17.06 -7.06
N SER A 173 15.49 18.35 -7.01
CA SER A 173 15.76 19.22 -5.87
C SER A 173 14.61 20.20 -5.61
N GLY A 174 14.40 20.57 -4.35
CA GLY A 174 13.23 21.34 -3.94
C GLY A 174 12.08 20.42 -3.54
N ASP A 175 10.91 21.01 -3.31
CA ASP A 175 9.79 20.30 -2.70
C ASP A 175 9.01 19.43 -3.70
N ILE A 176 8.29 18.44 -3.19
CA ILE A 176 7.37 17.62 -3.99
C ILE A 176 6.13 18.46 -4.33
N PRO A 177 5.74 18.61 -5.61
CA PRO A 177 4.58 19.40 -5.98
C PRO A 177 3.28 18.81 -5.42
N PRO A 178 2.43 19.57 -4.71
CA PRO A 178 1.10 19.10 -4.27
C PRO A 178 0.21 18.64 -5.43
N SER A 179 0.45 19.17 -6.64
CA SER A 179 -0.20 18.74 -7.88
C SER A 179 0.02 17.26 -8.21
N PHE A 180 1.11 16.62 -7.73
CA PHE A 180 1.33 15.17 -7.90
C PHE A 180 0.25 14.32 -7.21
N GLY A 181 -0.50 14.87 -6.25
CA GLY A 181 -1.69 14.22 -5.71
C GLY A 181 -2.82 13.97 -6.73
N ARG A 182 -2.69 14.48 -7.96
CA ARG A 182 -3.60 14.22 -9.09
C ARG A 182 -3.27 12.97 -9.92
N PHE A 183 -2.15 12.29 -9.69
CA PHE A 183 -1.90 11.01 -10.37
C PHE A 183 -3.00 9.99 -10.04
N PRO A 184 -3.41 9.11 -10.97
CA PRO A 184 -4.39 8.06 -10.69
C PRO A 184 -4.01 7.21 -9.48
N VAL A 185 -4.99 6.80 -8.67
CA VAL A 185 -4.79 6.11 -7.37
C VAL A 185 -4.13 4.71 -7.48
N PHE A 186 -3.97 4.21 -8.70
CA PHE A 186 -3.25 2.98 -9.03
C PHE A 186 -1.81 3.21 -9.54
N VAL A 187 -1.33 4.46 -9.61
CA VAL A 187 0.07 4.77 -9.92
C VAL A 187 0.90 4.70 -8.64
N SER A 188 1.89 3.80 -8.63
CA SER A 188 2.98 3.84 -7.66
C SER A 188 3.97 4.93 -8.10
N LEU A 189 4.28 5.87 -7.22
CA LEU A 189 5.29 6.89 -7.46
C LEU A 189 6.60 6.44 -6.84
N ASP A 190 7.73 6.62 -7.53
CA ASP A 190 9.06 6.46 -6.93
C ASP A 190 9.92 7.71 -7.18
N LEU A 191 10.23 8.43 -6.10
CA LEU A 191 11.13 9.59 -6.05
C LEU A 191 12.41 9.27 -5.24
N GLY A 192 12.66 8.00 -4.92
CA GLY A 192 13.75 7.58 -4.04
C GLY A 192 15.13 8.02 -4.53
N HIS A 193 16.07 8.24 -3.62
CA HIS A 193 17.45 8.64 -3.92
C HIS A 193 17.53 9.89 -4.84
N ASN A 194 16.94 10.99 -4.38
CA ASN A 194 17.03 12.32 -4.96
C ASN A 194 17.47 13.34 -3.88
N ASN A 195 17.46 14.65 -4.20
CA ASN A 195 17.81 15.74 -3.30
C ASN A 195 16.55 16.57 -2.93
N LEU A 196 15.39 15.92 -2.77
CA LEU A 196 14.12 16.58 -2.48
C LEU A 196 14.05 17.08 -1.03
N THR A 197 13.36 18.20 -0.85
CA THR A 197 13.27 18.96 0.41
C THR A 197 11.84 19.08 0.93
N GLY A 198 11.71 19.56 2.17
CA GLY A 198 10.43 20.01 2.71
C GLY A 198 9.47 18.90 3.12
N LYS A 199 8.21 19.29 3.32
CA LYS A 199 7.15 18.41 3.83
C LYS A 199 6.46 17.68 2.68
N ILE A 200 6.37 16.35 2.77
CA ILE A 200 5.62 15.53 1.80
C ILE A 200 4.15 16.00 1.78
N PRO A 201 3.58 16.42 0.63
CA PRO A 201 2.22 16.94 0.58
C PRO A 201 1.18 15.86 0.88
N GLN A 202 0.30 16.14 1.85
CA GLN A 202 -0.73 15.21 2.32
C GLN A 202 -2.02 15.34 1.50
N ILE A 203 -1.95 15.14 0.19
CA ILE A 203 -3.06 15.36 -0.74
C ILE A 203 -3.18 14.28 -1.82
N GLY A 204 -4.42 13.84 -2.09
CA GLY A 204 -4.74 12.93 -3.18
C GLY A 204 -3.91 11.64 -3.18
N SER A 205 -3.37 11.25 -4.32
CA SER A 205 -2.55 10.04 -4.45
C SER A 205 -1.18 10.09 -3.77
N LEU A 206 -0.71 11.24 -3.24
CA LEU A 206 0.49 11.31 -2.41
C LEU A 206 0.27 10.73 -1.00
N LEU A 207 -0.95 10.80 -0.48
CA LEU A 207 -1.36 10.07 0.75
C LEU A 207 -1.24 8.55 0.57
N ASN A 208 -1.36 8.10 -0.68
CA ASN A 208 -1.33 6.69 -1.09
C ASN A 208 0.05 6.27 -1.61
N GLN A 209 1.15 6.82 -1.04
CA GLN A 209 2.52 6.38 -1.35
C GLN A 209 3.23 5.86 -0.09
N GLY A 210 4.07 4.84 -0.26
CA GLY A 210 4.82 4.23 0.84
C GLY A 210 6.08 5.03 1.23
N PRO A 211 6.72 4.75 2.38
CA PRO A 211 7.96 5.42 2.77
C PRO A 211 9.14 5.12 1.82
N THR A 212 9.09 4.00 1.09
CA THR A 212 10.04 3.63 0.04
C THR A 212 10.07 4.65 -1.11
N ALA A 213 8.91 5.15 -1.54
CA ALA A 213 8.77 6.15 -2.61
C ALA A 213 9.53 7.46 -2.37
N PHE A 214 9.95 7.71 -1.12
CA PHE A 214 10.63 8.93 -0.69
C PHE A 214 12.01 8.65 -0.06
N ALA A 215 12.40 7.38 0.05
CA ALA A 215 13.63 6.95 0.73
C ALA A 215 14.89 7.55 0.08
N GLY A 216 15.97 7.72 0.86
CA GLY A 216 17.23 8.27 0.35
C GLY A 216 17.22 9.77 0.00
N ASN A 217 16.11 10.49 0.20
CA ASN A 217 16.06 11.95 0.20
C ASN A 217 16.33 12.46 1.62
N SER A 218 17.50 13.04 1.89
CA SER A 218 17.92 13.42 3.24
C SER A 218 17.01 14.46 3.90
N ASP A 219 16.46 15.39 3.12
CA ASP A 219 15.80 16.59 3.64
C ASP A 219 14.27 16.54 3.67
N LEU A 220 13.63 15.58 2.98
CA LEU A 220 12.19 15.30 3.10
C LEU A 220 11.75 15.01 4.54
N CYS A 221 10.52 15.38 4.89
CA CYS A 221 9.92 15.13 6.20
C CYS A 221 8.39 14.94 6.13
N GLY A 222 7.82 14.42 7.23
CA GLY A 222 6.39 14.14 7.34
C GLY A 222 5.98 12.76 6.80
N PHE A 223 4.71 12.39 7.05
CA PHE A 223 4.15 11.09 6.65
C PHE A 223 4.28 10.86 5.12
N PRO A 224 4.65 9.66 4.65
CA PRO A 224 4.82 8.40 5.38
C PRO A 224 6.16 8.22 6.12
N LEU A 225 7.11 9.16 5.99
CA LEU A 225 8.39 9.07 6.69
C LEU A 225 8.21 9.28 8.21
N GLN A 226 9.01 8.60 9.01
CA GLN A 226 9.04 8.77 10.47
C GLN A 226 9.79 10.05 10.91
N LYS A 227 10.51 10.69 9.99
CA LYS A 227 11.21 11.96 10.22
C LYS A 227 10.17 13.10 10.31
N GLN A 228 9.97 13.62 11.51
CA GLN A 228 9.15 14.82 11.73
C GLN A 228 9.76 16.02 10.99
N CYS A 229 8.90 16.91 10.49
CA CYS A 229 9.35 18.23 10.05
C CYS A 229 9.68 19.07 11.27
N LYS A 230 10.72 19.90 11.18
CA LYS A 230 10.85 21.03 12.11
C LYS A 230 9.76 22.03 11.78
N GLU A 231 9.08 22.54 12.79
CA GLU A 231 8.22 23.70 12.63
C GLU A 231 9.13 24.94 12.58
N GLU A 232 8.94 25.79 11.58
CA GLU A 232 9.74 27.01 11.40
C GLU A 232 9.16 28.11 12.28
N GLU A 233 9.86 28.47 13.36
CA GLU A 233 9.52 29.58 14.27
C GLU A 233 9.76 30.96 13.61
N GLU A 234 9.30 31.18 12.36
CA GLU A 234 9.53 32.44 11.63
C GLU A 234 8.31 32.94 10.83
N ALA A 235 7.14 32.92 11.47
CA ALA A 235 5.90 33.54 10.97
C ALA A 235 5.35 34.61 11.95
N ALA A 236 6.18 35.62 12.27
CA ALA A 236 5.86 36.61 13.29
C ALA A 236 4.77 37.63 12.88
N ASN A 237 3.53 37.33 13.26
CA ASN A 237 2.51 38.27 13.75
C ASN A 237 1.93 39.33 12.76
N PRO A 238 0.85 39.00 12.04
CA PRO A 238 -0.05 40.00 11.47
C PRO A 238 -0.89 40.67 12.59
N LYS A 239 -0.44 41.84 13.07
CA LYS A 239 -1.18 42.62 14.07
C LYS A 239 -2.54 43.10 13.53
N LEU A 240 -3.62 42.44 13.95
CA LEU A 240 -4.97 42.98 13.80
C LEU A 240 -5.13 44.23 14.66
N VAL A 241 -5.29 45.38 14.01
CA VAL A 241 -5.56 46.66 14.68
C VAL A 241 -7.05 46.75 15.00
N ALA A 242 -7.39 46.77 16.28
CA ALA A 242 -8.69 47.20 16.80
C ALA A 242 -8.49 48.44 17.71
N PRO A 243 -9.36 49.45 17.66
CA PRO A 243 -9.14 50.71 18.36
C PRO A 243 -9.39 50.61 19.87
N LYS A 244 -8.65 51.43 20.63
CA LYS A 244 -8.86 51.70 22.06
C LYS A 244 -10.10 52.58 22.31
N PRO A 245 -10.73 52.42 23.47
CA PRO A 245 -11.20 53.54 24.28
C PRO A 245 -10.13 54.05 25.27
N GLU A 246 -10.31 55.28 25.73
CA GLU A 246 -9.50 55.94 26.77
C GLU A 246 -9.90 55.45 28.18
N GLY A 247 -9.13 55.68 29.25
CA GLY A 247 -7.84 56.36 29.42
C GLY A 247 -7.51 56.51 30.92
N SER A 248 -6.44 57.24 31.26
CA SER A 248 -6.02 57.60 32.64
C SER A 248 -5.61 56.44 33.58
N LEU A 249 -4.59 56.52 34.43
CA LEU A 249 -3.56 57.55 34.69
C LEU A 249 -2.22 56.86 35.03
N VAL A 250 -1.10 57.57 34.92
CA VAL A 250 0.26 57.07 35.22
C VAL A 250 0.86 57.83 36.40
N LEU A 251 1.56 57.15 37.31
CA LEU A 251 2.81 57.62 37.94
C LEU A 251 3.49 56.46 38.74
N PRO A 252 4.84 56.35 38.78
CA PRO A 252 5.54 55.18 39.33
C PRO A 252 6.33 55.45 40.63
N ARG A 253 6.80 54.40 41.34
CA ARG A 253 7.90 54.55 42.32
C ARG A 253 8.70 53.27 42.65
N LYS A 254 9.90 53.20 42.05
CA LYS A 254 11.24 52.81 42.59
C LYS A 254 11.46 51.49 43.39
N PRO A 255 12.73 51.02 43.52
CA PRO A 255 13.01 49.58 43.69
C PRO A 255 13.88 49.19 44.92
N ASN A 256 14.03 47.87 45.10
CA ASN A 256 15.17 47.18 45.77
C ASN A 256 15.27 47.36 47.32
N PRO A 257 16.08 46.54 48.06
CA PRO A 257 17.19 45.71 47.58
C PRO A 257 17.36 44.27 48.14
N SER A 258 18.24 43.52 47.46
CA SER A 258 19.25 42.56 47.96
C SER A 258 18.92 41.52 49.05
N PHE A 259 19.35 40.28 48.76
CA PHE A 259 20.44 39.68 49.55
C PHE A 259 21.57 39.21 48.61
N ILE A 260 22.78 39.05 49.14
CA ILE A 260 24.03 38.81 48.39
C ILE A 260 24.78 37.64 49.03
N ASP A 261 25.45 36.81 48.23
CA ASP A 261 26.76 36.25 48.58
C ASP A 261 27.66 36.05 47.33
N ASN A 262 28.99 36.01 47.49
CA ASN A 262 30.03 35.89 46.43
C ASN A 262 31.23 35.04 46.92
N ASP A 263 32.29 34.67 46.17
CA ASP A 263 32.57 34.68 44.71
C ASP A 263 32.88 33.22 44.24
N VAL A 264 34.10 32.66 44.06
CA VAL A 264 35.50 33.14 43.97
C VAL A 264 36.08 32.73 42.62
N ARG A 265 36.12 33.65 41.66
CA ARG A 265 36.56 33.44 40.27
C ARG A 265 38.03 32.99 40.17
N LYS A 266 38.31 32.01 39.31
CA LYS A 266 39.58 31.93 38.54
C LYS A 266 39.35 31.55 37.06
N ASN A 267 39.97 32.32 36.17
CA ASN A 267 40.17 31.98 34.75
C ASN A 267 41.44 31.06 34.64
N LYS A 268 41.84 30.46 33.50
CA LYS A 268 41.74 30.86 32.09
C LYS A 268 42.15 29.71 31.13
N THR A 269 41.80 29.81 29.85
CA THR A 269 42.47 29.21 28.65
C THR A 269 42.49 27.68 28.44
N ILE A 270 41.66 27.25 27.49
CA ILE A 270 41.95 26.37 26.33
C ILE A 270 43.24 25.51 26.38
N THR A 271 43.05 24.20 26.38
CA THR A 271 43.78 23.23 25.51
C THR A 271 42.79 22.14 25.10
N GLY A 272 42.94 21.57 23.90
CA GLY A 272 41.97 20.62 23.35
C GLY A 272 42.43 19.17 23.43
N ASN A 273 41.48 18.23 23.37
CA ASN A 273 41.72 16.85 22.94
C ASN A 273 40.45 16.31 22.29
N VAL A 274 40.56 15.77 21.07
CA VAL A 274 39.43 15.23 20.29
C VAL A 274 39.49 13.71 20.31
N THR A 275 38.57 13.07 21.04
CA THR A 275 38.42 11.61 21.07
C THR A 275 37.54 11.15 19.90
N VAL A 276 38.15 10.95 18.73
CA VAL A 276 37.49 10.35 17.56
C VAL A 276 37.13 8.89 17.86
N SER A 277 35.84 8.58 17.99
CA SER A 277 35.37 7.19 18.12
C SER A 277 35.41 6.48 16.77
N LEU A 278 36.38 5.57 16.61
CA LEU A 278 36.60 4.79 15.39
C LEU A 278 35.55 3.68 15.19
N ILE A 279 34.38 4.04 14.65
CA ILE A 279 33.39 3.08 14.12
C ILE A 279 33.34 3.20 12.60
N SER A 280 34.35 2.63 11.94
CA SER A 280 34.49 2.59 10.47
C SER A 280 34.94 1.21 9.94
N GLY A 281 35.79 0.49 10.69
CA GLY A 281 36.35 -0.79 10.25
C GLY A 281 35.33 -1.93 10.11
N VAL A 282 34.38 -2.06 11.04
CA VAL A 282 33.47 -3.23 11.10
C VAL A 282 32.53 -3.29 9.89
N SER A 283 31.96 -2.16 9.49
CA SER A 283 31.00 -2.07 8.39
C SER A 283 31.60 -2.46 7.03
N ILE A 284 32.89 -2.17 6.82
CA ILE A 284 33.60 -2.49 5.57
C ILE A 284 33.87 -3.99 5.46
N VAL A 285 34.27 -4.64 6.56
CA VAL A 285 34.54 -6.10 6.57
C VAL A 285 33.29 -6.90 6.26
N ILE A 286 32.14 -6.56 6.85
CA ILE A 286 30.86 -7.22 6.57
C ILE A 286 30.44 -7.06 5.10
N GLY A 287 30.65 -5.87 4.52
CA GLY A 287 30.38 -5.62 3.09
C GLY A 287 31.23 -6.48 2.15
N VAL A 288 32.53 -6.62 2.42
CA VAL A 288 33.45 -7.43 1.59
C VAL A 288 33.16 -8.93 1.71
N VAL A 289 32.81 -9.43 2.90
CA VAL A 289 32.35 -10.82 3.09
C VAL A 289 31.05 -11.07 2.34
N SER A 290 30.07 -10.16 2.42
CA SER A 290 28.79 -10.29 1.72
C SER A 290 28.95 -10.34 0.19
N ILE A 291 29.80 -9.46 -0.37
CA ILE A 291 30.08 -9.43 -1.82
C ILE A 291 30.82 -10.69 -2.28
N SER A 292 31.78 -11.20 -1.50
CA SER A 292 32.51 -12.41 -1.87
C SER A 292 31.64 -13.67 -1.77
N VAL A 293 30.78 -13.81 -0.75
CA VAL A 293 29.78 -14.88 -0.67
C VAL A 293 28.79 -14.82 -1.84
N TRP A 294 28.31 -13.62 -2.21
CA TRP A 294 27.41 -13.46 -3.37
C TRP A 294 28.07 -13.84 -4.70
N LEU A 295 29.33 -13.46 -4.91
CA LEU A 295 30.10 -13.85 -6.10
C LEU A 295 30.40 -15.35 -6.15
N ILE A 296 30.59 -16.01 -4.99
CA ILE A 296 30.76 -17.47 -4.90
C ILE A 296 29.44 -18.18 -5.21
N ARG A 297 28.32 -17.79 -4.58
CA ARG A 297 26.97 -18.36 -4.86
C ARG A 297 26.61 -18.20 -6.34
N ARG A 298 26.85 -17.03 -6.94
CA ARG A 298 26.62 -16.76 -8.37
C ARG A 298 27.54 -17.56 -9.32
N LYS A 299 28.70 -18.02 -8.86
CA LYS A 299 29.59 -18.89 -9.66
C LYS A 299 29.19 -20.36 -9.57
N LEU A 300 28.57 -20.78 -8.46
CA LEU A 300 28.07 -22.14 -8.27
C LEU A 300 26.79 -22.43 -9.07
N SER A 301 25.84 -21.49 -9.14
CA SER A 301 24.59 -21.67 -9.92
C SER A 301 24.79 -21.73 -11.44
N SER A 302 26.03 -21.58 -11.94
CA SER A 302 26.37 -21.75 -13.36
C SER A 302 26.62 -23.20 -13.78
N ASN A 303 26.75 -24.14 -12.84
CA ASN A 303 27.36 -25.47 -13.10
C ASN A 303 26.52 -26.67 -12.60
N THR A 304 25.22 -26.73 -12.91
CA THR A 304 24.44 -27.97 -12.80
C THR A 304 23.35 -28.08 -13.87
N CYS A 305 23.70 -28.66 -15.02
CA CYS A 305 22.72 -29.19 -15.98
C CYS A 305 23.25 -30.43 -16.67
N LYS A 306 22.83 -31.62 -16.20
CA LYS A 306 22.77 -32.89 -16.93
C LYS A 306 21.97 -33.91 -16.13
N SER A 307 21.39 -34.87 -16.84
CA SER A 307 20.44 -35.89 -16.34
C SER A 307 21.13 -37.25 -16.21
N GLU A 308 20.75 -38.07 -15.23
CA GLU A 308 20.20 -39.42 -15.48
C GLU A 308 19.65 -40.11 -14.20
N LYS A 309 19.04 -41.29 -14.36
CA LYS A 309 18.33 -42.07 -13.31
C LYS A 309 19.12 -43.35 -12.96
N PHE A 310 19.05 -43.85 -11.73
CA PHE A 310 18.42 -45.17 -11.41
C PHE A 310 18.41 -45.59 -9.93
N THR A 311 17.34 -46.28 -9.52
CA THR A 311 17.20 -47.19 -8.33
C THR A 311 17.38 -46.66 -6.91
N ALA A 312 16.93 -47.44 -5.91
CA ALA A 312 16.77 -47.04 -4.52
C ALA A 312 16.96 -48.18 -3.50
N ALA A 313 17.44 -47.84 -2.30
CA ALA A 313 17.25 -48.54 -1.02
C ALA A 313 17.59 -47.56 0.14
N PRO A 314 17.00 -47.66 1.35
CA PRO A 314 17.12 -46.64 2.39
C PRO A 314 18.12 -47.00 3.51
N MET A 315 18.68 -45.96 4.15
CA MET A 315 19.19 -45.98 5.54
C MET A 315 18.84 -44.65 6.23
N GLU A 316 18.79 -44.67 7.56
CA GLU A 316 18.29 -43.57 8.40
C GLU A 316 19.38 -42.61 8.89
N HIS A 317 18.97 -41.42 9.36
CA HIS A 317 19.75 -40.42 10.10
C HIS A 317 21.03 -39.89 9.40
N ASP A 318 21.11 -38.59 9.11
CA ASP A 318 21.28 -37.62 10.20
C ASP A 318 20.53 -36.30 10.04
N ALA A 319 20.40 -35.55 11.14
CA ALA A 319 19.66 -34.30 11.18
C ALA A 319 20.56 -33.08 10.86
N ALA A 320 20.57 -32.66 9.60
CA ALA A 320 20.98 -31.31 9.23
C ALA A 320 19.74 -30.39 9.26
N GLU A 321 19.70 -29.43 10.19
CA GLU A 321 18.78 -28.30 10.11
C GLU A 321 19.29 -27.36 9.01
N GLU A 322 18.79 -27.54 7.78
CA GLU A 322 18.98 -26.55 6.72
C GLU A 322 18.29 -25.24 7.14
N GLU A 323 18.96 -24.09 6.93
CA GLU A 323 18.39 -22.76 7.13
C GLU A 323 17.25 -22.52 6.11
N GLU A 324 16.05 -23.04 6.39
CA GLU A 324 14.89 -23.03 5.48
C GLU A 324 14.53 -21.59 5.05
N GLU A 325 14.78 -21.28 3.77
CA GLU A 325 14.29 -20.07 3.13
C GLU A 325 12.76 -19.97 3.24
N GLY A 326 12.25 -18.76 3.48
CA GLY A 326 10.84 -18.54 3.86
C GLY A 326 9.84 -19.02 2.82
N LYS A 327 8.82 -19.73 3.28
CA LYS A 327 7.88 -20.48 2.43
C LYS A 327 6.65 -19.65 2.07
N PHE A 328 6.46 -19.36 0.78
CA PHE A 328 5.22 -18.81 0.22
C PHE A 328 4.30 -19.93 -0.27
N VAL A 329 3.00 -19.85 0.02
CA VAL A 329 2.02 -20.88 -0.37
C VAL A 329 0.72 -20.24 -0.83
N VAL A 330 0.33 -20.52 -2.08
CA VAL A 330 -1.00 -20.20 -2.62
C VAL A 330 -2.00 -21.28 -2.22
N MET A 331 -3.19 -20.86 -1.78
CA MET A 331 -4.26 -21.72 -1.26
C MET A 331 -5.48 -21.82 -2.19
N ASP A 332 -5.43 -21.19 -3.36
CA ASP A 332 -6.58 -20.94 -4.23
C ASP A 332 -6.24 -21.19 -5.70
N GLU A 333 -7.00 -22.07 -6.35
CA GLU A 333 -6.79 -22.48 -7.73
C GLU A 333 -7.10 -21.31 -8.68
N GLY A 334 -6.06 -20.81 -9.37
CA GLY A 334 -6.13 -19.63 -10.24
C GLY A 334 -5.74 -18.29 -9.59
N PHE A 335 -5.18 -18.29 -8.36
CA PHE A 335 -4.59 -17.07 -7.79
C PHE A 335 -3.12 -16.91 -8.23
N GLU A 336 -2.92 -16.25 -9.38
CA GLU A 336 -1.60 -15.94 -9.94
C GLU A 336 -0.96 -14.73 -9.23
N LEU A 337 -0.15 -15.00 -8.21
CA LEU A 337 0.75 -14.03 -7.56
C LEU A 337 1.99 -14.76 -7.03
N GLU A 338 3.18 -14.37 -7.47
CA GLU A 338 4.44 -14.95 -7.00
C GLU A 338 5.02 -14.18 -5.79
N LEU A 339 5.98 -14.78 -5.06
CA LEU A 339 6.68 -14.09 -3.97
C LEU A 339 7.48 -12.89 -4.50
N GLU A 340 8.05 -13.04 -5.69
CA GLU A 340 8.75 -12.03 -6.48
C GLU A 340 7.86 -10.83 -6.85
N ASP A 341 6.58 -11.07 -7.14
CA ASP A 341 5.60 -9.99 -7.36
C ASP A 341 5.30 -9.28 -6.04
N LEU A 342 5.06 -10.04 -4.96
CA LEU A 342 4.77 -9.50 -3.63
C LEU A 342 5.94 -8.65 -3.08
N LEU A 343 7.19 -9.04 -3.34
CA LEU A 343 8.39 -8.29 -2.96
C LEU A 343 8.63 -7.04 -3.82
N ARG A 344 8.06 -6.97 -5.04
CA ARG A 344 8.11 -5.79 -5.93
C ARG A 344 6.90 -4.88 -5.81
N ALA A 345 5.79 -5.37 -5.26
CA ALA A 345 4.51 -4.68 -5.22
C ALA A 345 4.52 -3.43 -4.34
N SER A 346 3.74 -2.42 -4.72
CA SER A 346 3.56 -1.24 -3.87
C SER A 346 2.63 -1.56 -2.71
N ALA A 347 3.00 -1.15 -1.49
CA ALA A 347 2.32 -1.53 -0.26
C ALA A 347 1.97 -0.32 0.63
N TYR A 348 0.70 -0.21 1.02
CA TYR A 348 0.15 0.96 1.72
C TYR A 348 -0.59 0.53 3.00
N VAL A 349 -0.27 1.12 4.15
CA VAL A 349 -0.88 0.72 5.43
C VAL A 349 -2.38 1.07 5.46
N VAL A 350 -3.23 0.05 5.49
CA VAL A 350 -4.69 0.18 5.65
C VAL A 350 -5.08 0.26 7.13
N GLY A 351 -4.30 -0.37 8.03
CA GLY A 351 -4.52 -0.23 9.46
C GLY A 351 -3.64 -1.11 10.34
N LYS A 352 -3.36 -0.65 11.56
CA LYS A 352 -2.59 -1.36 12.59
C LYS A 352 -3.53 -1.91 13.67
N SER A 353 -3.22 -3.11 14.18
CA SER A 353 -4.01 -3.80 15.20
C SER A 353 -3.12 -4.62 16.13
N ARG A 354 -3.65 -5.14 17.25
CA ARG A 354 -2.91 -6.07 18.13
C ARG A 354 -2.44 -7.31 17.36
N SER A 355 -3.22 -7.80 16.40
CA SER A 355 -2.89 -8.90 15.48
C SER A 355 -2.18 -8.42 14.21
N GLY A 356 -1.20 -7.53 14.37
CA GLY A 356 -0.36 -7.02 13.28
C GLY A 356 -0.97 -5.93 12.40
N ILE A 357 -0.32 -5.67 11.27
CA ILE A 357 -0.57 -4.55 10.34
C ILE A 357 -1.16 -5.09 9.03
N VAL A 358 -2.13 -4.39 8.47
CA VAL A 358 -2.69 -4.66 7.13
C VAL A 358 -2.17 -3.65 6.13
N TYR A 359 -1.72 -4.15 4.99
CA TYR A 359 -1.31 -3.39 3.82
C TYR A 359 -2.27 -3.66 2.66
N ARG A 360 -2.69 -2.63 1.93
CA ARG A 360 -3.17 -2.76 0.56
C ARG A 360 -1.92 -2.92 -0.30
N VAL A 361 -1.85 -4.01 -1.05
CA VAL A 361 -0.73 -4.32 -1.94
C VAL A 361 -1.25 -4.32 -3.37
N VAL A 362 -0.55 -3.63 -4.28
CA VAL A 362 -0.83 -3.63 -5.72
C VAL A 362 0.34 -4.29 -6.43
N ALA A 363 0.14 -5.54 -6.83
CA ALA A 363 1.10 -6.28 -7.65
C ALA A 363 0.85 -5.96 -9.13
N GLY A 364 1.86 -5.42 -9.79
CA GLY A 364 1.94 -5.41 -11.25
C GLY A 364 2.66 -6.68 -11.71
N MET A 365 2.00 -7.49 -12.52
CA MET A 365 2.47 -8.81 -12.98
C MET A 365 3.88 -8.71 -13.59
N GLY A 366 4.89 -9.30 -12.93
CA GLY A 366 6.19 -8.65 -12.79
C GLY A 366 7.38 -9.14 -13.60
N SER A 367 7.29 -10.21 -14.42
CA SER A 367 8.34 -10.61 -15.37
C SER A 367 7.93 -11.75 -16.32
N GLY A 368 8.56 -11.83 -17.50
CA GLY A 368 8.86 -13.14 -18.12
C GLY A 368 8.36 -13.35 -19.55
N THR A 369 7.04 -13.31 -19.78
CA THR A 369 6.44 -13.82 -21.04
C THR A 369 5.86 -12.72 -21.93
N VAL A 370 5.89 -12.97 -23.25
CA VAL A 370 5.45 -12.03 -24.29
C VAL A 370 3.92 -11.85 -24.37
N ALA A 371 3.19 -12.45 -23.42
CA ALA A 371 1.73 -12.49 -23.38
C ALA A 371 1.09 -11.49 -22.39
N ALA A 372 1.90 -10.67 -21.70
CA ALA A 372 1.43 -9.66 -20.72
C ALA A 372 0.66 -8.46 -21.33
N THR A 373 0.06 -8.63 -22.51
CA THR A 373 -0.94 -7.72 -23.06
C THR A 373 -2.27 -7.92 -22.35
N PHE A 374 -2.70 -6.93 -21.57
CA PHE A 374 -4.03 -6.80 -20.91
C PHE A 374 -4.29 -7.58 -19.61
N SER A 375 -3.28 -8.13 -18.90
CA SER A 375 -3.50 -8.57 -17.52
C SER A 375 -3.67 -7.39 -16.55
N SER A 376 -4.67 -7.46 -15.67
CA SER A 376 -4.98 -6.42 -14.68
C SER A 376 -4.06 -6.50 -13.46
N SER A 377 -3.72 -5.36 -12.85
CA SER A 377 -2.97 -5.35 -11.59
C SER A 377 -3.74 -6.02 -10.45
N THR A 378 -3.11 -7.02 -9.82
CA THR A 378 -3.70 -7.78 -8.71
C THR A 378 -3.63 -6.95 -7.43
N VAL A 379 -4.78 -6.65 -6.84
CA VAL A 379 -4.88 -5.86 -5.60
C VAL A 379 -5.33 -6.74 -4.46
N VAL A 380 -4.49 -6.89 -3.42
CA VAL A 380 -4.73 -7.76 -2.27
C VAL A 380 -4.49 -7.06 -0.95
N ALA A 381 -5.14 -7.55 0.11
CA ALA A 381 -4.90 -7.12 1.48
C ALA A 381 -3.93 -8.11 2.14
N VAL A 382 -2.69 -7.66 2.38
CA VAL A 382 -1.63 -8.44 3.01
C VAL A 382 -1.52 -8.06 4.47
N ARG A 383 -1.74 -9.01 5.37
CA ARG A 383 -1.58 -8.83 6.82
C ARG A 383 -0.24 -9.39 7.26
N ARG A 384 0.69 -8.51 7.63
CA ARG A 384 1.84 -8.85 8.48
C ARG A 384 1.31 -9.13 9.88
N LEU A 385 1.45 -10.37 10.35
CA LEU A 385 1.08 -10.73 11.71
C LEU A 385 2.04 -10.07 12.71
N SER A 386 1.62 -10.01 13.97
CA SER A 386 2.43 -9.53 15.07
C SER A 386 3.20 -10.68 15.72
N ASP A 387 4.41 -10.41 16.17
CA ASP A 387 5.17 -11.25 17.10
C ASP A 387 4.44 -11.31 18.45
N GLY A 388 3.57 -12.30 18.60
CA GLY A 388 2.96 -12.67 19.88
C GLY A 388 3.81 -13.70 20.61
N ASP A 389 3.50 -13.93 21.89
CA ASP A 389 4.16 -14.90 22.78
C ASP A 389 4.11 -16.38 22.33
N ALA A 390 3.67 -16.67 21.10
CA ALA A 390 3.52 -18.01 20.54
C ALA A 390 4.74 -18.43 19.70
N THR A 391 5.57 -19.28 20.30
CA THR A 391 6.58 -20.10 19.61
C THR A 391 5.92 -21.17 18.74
N TRP A 392 5.43 -20.75 17.57
CA TRP A 392 4.85 -21.63 16.58
C TRP A 392 5.91 -22.54 15.95
N ARG A 393 5.72 -23.86 16.06
CA ARG A 393 6.35 -24.80 15.13
C ARG A 393 5.68 -24.62 13.76
N ARG A 394 6.45 -24.53 12.68
CA ARG A 394 5.99 -24.31 11.28
C ARG A 394 4.70 -25.08 10.96
N LYS A 395 4.72 -26.40 11.16
CA LYS A 395 3.61 -27.32 10.92
C LYS A 395 2.32 -27.01 11.69
N ASP A 396 2.40 -26.48 12.91
CA ASP A 396 1.20 -26.10 13.69
C ASP A 396 0.53 -24.84 13.10
N PHE A 397 1.31 -23.89 12.59
CA PHE A 397 0.81 -22.69 11.92
C PHE A 397 0.17 -23.05 10.58
N GLU A 398 0.82 -23.89 9.77
CA GLU A 398 0.29 -24.37 8.48
C GLU A 398 -1.06 -25.10 8.65
N ASN A 399 -1.15 -26.04 9.60
CA ASN A 399 -2.39 -26.75 9.96
C ASN A 399 -3.55 -25.81 10.38
N GLU A 400 -3.25 -24.59 10.83
CA GLU A 400 -4.23 -23.61 11.28
C GLU A 400 -4.62 -22.65 10.16
N VAL A 401 -3.65 -22.19 9.35
CA VAL A 401 -3.89 -21.36 8.16
C VAL A 401 -4.62 -22.15 7.07
N GLU A 402 -4.31 -23.43 6.89
CA GLU A 402 -5.03 -24.31 5.97
C GLU A 402 -6.50 -24.48 6.40
N ALA A 403 -6.77 -24.66 7.70
CA ALA A 403 -8.12 -24.75 8.24
C ALA A 403 -8.92 -23.43 8.10
N ILE A 404 -8.24 -22.28 8.04
CA ILE A 404 -8.81 -20.98 7.70
C ILE A 404 -9.09 -20.88 6.19
N SER A 405 -8.14 -21.33 5.33
CA SER A 405 -8.28 -21.27 3.86
C SER A 405 -9.50 -22.02 3.33
N ARG A 406 -9.85 -23.15 3.97
CA ARG A 406 -11.01 -23.98 3.60
C ARG A 406 -12.37 -23.27 3.85
N VAL A 407 -12.41 -22.12 4.53
CA VAL A 407 -13.64 -21.37 4.85
C VAL A 407 -14.08 -20.49 3.68
N HIS A 408 -14.99 -21.02 2.87
CA HIS A 408 -15.58 -20.35 1.69
C HIS A 408 -17.02 -19.92 1.96
N HIS A 409 -17.31 -18.61 1.93
CA HIS A 409 -18.65 -18.05 2.11
C HIS A 409 -18.70 -16.60 1.58
N PRO A 410 -19.77 -16.14 0.91
CA PRO A 410 -19.84 -14.80 0.32
C PRO A 410 -19.63 -13.66 1.32
N ASN A 411 -20.11 -13.82 2.56
CA ASN A 411 -19.96 -12.80 3.62
C ASN A 411 -18.68 -12.94 4.48
N ILE A 412 -17.63 -13.56 3.95
CA ILE A 412 -16.33 -13.71 4.62
C ILE A 412 -15.24 -13.26 3.64
N VAL A 413 -14.21 -12.57 4.12
CA VAL A 413 -13.03 -12.23 3.31
C VAL A 413 -12.20 -13.50 3.07
N ARG A 414 -11.97 -13.86 1.81
CA ARG A 414 -11.23 -15.07 1.43
C ARG A 414 -9.73 -14.91 1.66
N LEU A 415 -9.10 -15.97 2.16
CA LEU A 415 -7.65 -16.13 2.18
C LEU A 415 -7.20 -16.75 0.85
N ARG A 416 -6.23 -16.11 0.19
CA ARG A 416 -5.69 -16.53 -1.12
C ARG A 416 -4.32 -17.19 -1.00
N ALA A 417 -3.45 -16.69 -0.12
CA ALA A 417 -2.10 -17.21 0.10
C ALA A 417 -1.57 -16.90 1.53
N TYR A 418 -0.46 -17.51 1.92
CA TYR A 418 0.33 -17.12 3.10
C TYR A 418 1.84 -17.15 2.84
N TYR A 419 2.60 -16.48 3.71
CA TYR A 419 4.07 -16.59 3.80
C TYR A 419 4.46 -16.92 5.24
N PHE A 420 5.44 -17.80 5.41
CA PHE A 420 6.01 -18.15 6.71
C PHE A 420 7.54 -18.25 6.65
N ALA A 421 8.20 -17.36 7.37
CA ALA A 421 9.58 -17.48 7.84
C ALA A 421 9.58 -17.50 9.39
N GLU A 422 10.76 -17.57 10.00
CA GLU A 422 10.88 -17.57 11.46
C GLU A 422 10.42 -16.23 12.08
N ASP A 423 10.90 -15.14 11.49
CA ASP A 423 10.69 -13.74 11.88
C ASP A 423 9.48 -13.07 11.20
N GLU A 424 8.98 -13.63 10.10
CA GLU A 424 7.98 -12.97 9.25
C GLU A 424 6.82 -13.89 8.85
N ARG A 425 5.57 -13.44 9.08
CA ARG A 425 4.37 -14.23 8.82
C ARG A 425 3.29 -13.36 8.17
N LEU A 426 2.99 -13.63 6.90
CA LEU A 426 2.01 -12.88 6.11
C LEU A 426 0.76 -13.73 5.82
N LEU A 427 -0.41 -13.09 5.85
CA LEU A 427 -1.66 -13.64 5.31
C LEU A 427 -2.14 -12.76 4.16
N ILE A 428 -2.36 -13.34 2.98
CA ILE A 428 -2.77 -12.62 1.76
C ILE A 428 -4.26 -12.91 1.51
N THR A 429 -5.06 -11.86 1.55
CA THR A 429 -6.54 -11.91 1.44
C THR A 429 -7.05 -10.97 0.35
N ASP A 430 -8.32 -11.11 -0.06
CA ASP A 430 -8.97 -10.16 -0.98
C ASP A 430 -8.88 -8.72 -0.48
N TYR A 431 -8.55 -7.78 -1.37
CA TYR A 431 -8.70 -6.35 -1.08
C TYR A 431 -10.13 -5.90 -1.37
N ILE A 432 -10.83 -5.50 -0.31
CA ILE A 432 -12.22 -5.05 -0.36
C ILE A 432 -12.25 -3.52 -0.44
N ARG A 433 -12.75 -2.97 -1.56
CA ARG A 433 -12.46 -1.59 -2.01
C ARG A 433 -13.16 -0.51 -1.19
N ASN A 434 -14.44 -0.68 -0.85
CA ASN A 434 -15.22 0.33 -0.12
C ASN A 434 -14.89 0.39 1.39
N GLY A 435 -13.80 -0.25 1.83
CA GLY A 435 -13.29 -0.13 3.18
C GLY A 435 -14.14 -0.88 4.20
N SER A 436 -14.41 -0.25 5.34
CA SER A 436 -15.11 -0.88 6.47
C SER A 436 -16.43 -0.19 6.80
N LEU A 437 -17.37 -0.94 7.38
CA LEU A 437 -18.66 -0.43 7.84
C LEU A 437 -18.52 0.77 8.79
N TYR A 438 -17.48 0.79 9.63
CA TYR A 438 -17.16 1.94 10.48
C TYR A 438 -16.99 3.22 9.66
N SER A 439 -16.27 3.13 8.54
CA SER A 439 -15.99 4.25 7.64
C SER A 439 -17.22 4.69 6.84
N ALA A 440 -18.17 3.78 6.61
CA ALA A 440 -19.43 4.07 5.90
C ALA A 440 -20.53 4.64 6.82
N LEU A 441 -20.43 4.46 8.14
CA LEU A 441 -21.33 5.06 9.14
C LEU A 441 -20.76 6.36 9.72
N HIS A 442 -19.51 6.35 10.19
CA HIS A 442 -18.90 7.45 10.94
C HIS A 442 -17.93 8.30 10.11
N GLY A 443 -17.82 8.00 8.81
CA GLY A 443 -16.86 8.62 7.89
C GLY A 443 -15.43 8.09 8.00
N GLY A 444 -14.59 8.50 7.05
CA GLY A 444 -13.17 8.20 7.00
C GLY A 444 -12.38 9.20 6.15
N PRO A 445 -11.04 9.06 6.05
CA PRO A 445 -10.16 10.03 5.40
C PRO A 445 -10.42 10.25 3.89
N SER A 446 -11.21 9.37 3.27
CA SER A 446 -11.49 9.33 1.83
C SER A 446 -13.00 9.26 1.55
N ASN A 447 -13.82 9.98 2.33
CA ASN A 447 -15.29 10.00 2.21
C ASN A 447 -15.77 10.16 0.76
N THR A 448 -16.21 9.06 0.17
CA THR A 448 -16.63 8.93 -1.25
C THR A 448 -17.85 8.04 -1.43
N LEU A 449 -18.25 7.28 -0.40
CA LEU A 449 -19.52 6.55 -0.40
C LEU A 449 -20.68 7.46 0.04
N PRO A 450 -21.91 7.24 -0.49
CA PRO A 450 -23.11 7.86 0.04
C PRO A 450 -23.47 7.31 1.43
N SER A 451 -24.37 7.99 2.13
CA SER A 451 -24.94 7.53 3.39
C SER A 451 -25.69 6.20 3.20
N LEU A 452 -25.45 5.23 4.09
CA LEU A 452 -26.12 3.93 4.04
C LEU A 452 -27.61 4.07 4.38
N SER A 453 -28.48 3.71 3.45
CA SER A 453 -29.93 3.65 3.65
C SER A 453 -30.34 2.41 4.46
N TRP A 454 -31.54 2.41 5.05
CA TRP A 454 -32.06 1.25 5.80
C TRP A 454 -32.00 -0.09 5.03
N PRO A 455 -32.39 -0.18 3.74
CA PRO A 455 -32.21 -1.39 2.92
C PRO A 455 -30.77 -1.92 2.88
N GLU A 456 -29.78 -1.04 2.82
CA GLU A 456 -28.36 -1.43 2.82
C GLU A 456 -27.92 -1.85 4.22
N ARG A 457 -28.29 -1.10 5.27
CA ARG A 457 -27.99 -1.44 6.67
C ARG A 457 -28.57 -2.79 7.08
N LEU A 458 -29.82 -3.10 6.68
CA LEU A 458 -30.45 -4.39 6.94
C LEU A 458 -29.75 -5.52 6.16
N ARG A 459 -29.38 -5.29 4.90
CA ARG A 459 -28.61 -6.26 4.09
C ARG A 459 -27.24 -6.54 4.70
N ILE A 460 -26.56 -5.51 5.20
CA ILE A 460 -25.29 -5.58 5.92
C ILE A 460 -25.44 -6.36 7.24
N ALA A 461 -26.51 -6.12 8.01
CA ALA A 461 -26.82 -6.89 9.22
C ALA A 461 -27.08 -8.38 8.91
N GLN A 462 -27.94 -8.66 7.92
CA GLN A 462 -28.28 -10.03 7.51
C GLN A 462 -27.06 -10.80 6.99
N GLY A 463 -26.27 -10.22 6.08
CA GLY A 463 -25.07 -10.87 5.54
C GLY A 463 -24.00 -11.11 6.60
N THR A 464 -23.79 -10.16 7.51
CA THR A 464 -22.90 -10.34 8.67
C THR A 464 -23.39 -11.48 9.57
N ALA A 465 -24.70 -11.57 9.85
CA ALA A 465 -25.26 -12.67 10.64
C ALA A 465 -25.07 -14.04 9.97
N ARG A 466 -25.28 -14.13 8.64
CA ARG A 466 -25.03 -15.35 7.84
C ARG A 466 -23.55 -15.76 7.89
N GLY A 467 -22.64 -14.81 7.67
CA GLY A 467 -21.19 -15.06 7.72
C GLY A 467 -20.71 -15.53 9.10
N LEU A 468 -21.20 -14.91 10.17
CA LEU A 468 -20.82 -15.28 11.54
C LEU A 468 -21.40 -16.64 11.96
N MET A 469 -22.65 -16.94 11.57
CA MET A 469 -23.24 -18.28 11.70
C MET A 469 -22.40 -19.34 10.97
N TYR A 470 -21.93 -19.05 9.75
CA TYR A 470 -21.08 -19.97 8.99
C TYR A 470 -19.75 -20.27 9.72
N ILE A 471 -19.10 -19.21 10.23
CA ILE A 471 -17.88 -19.32 11.05
C ILE A 471 -18.14 -20.16 12.32
N HIS A 472 -19.25 -19.94 13.02
CA HIS A 472 -19.58 -20.64 14.27
C HIS A 472 -19.96 -22.12 14.09
N GLU A 473 -20.73 -22.46 13.05
CA GLU A 473 -21.38 -23.78 12.97
C GLU A 473 -20.79 -24.70 11.88
N TYR A 474 -20.34 -24.15 10.75
CA TYR A 474 -19.99 -24.90 9.54
C TYR A 474 -18.49 -24.86 9.19
N SER A 475 -17.71 -23.95 9.78
CA SER A 475 -16.25 -23.91 9.56
C SER A 475 -15.53 -25.13 10.15
N PRO A 476 -14.38 -25.58 9.58
CA PRO A 476 -13.72 -26.83 9.99
C PRO A 476 -13.33 -26.94 11.47
N ARG A 477 -13.14 -25.80 12.15
CA ARG A 477 -12.79 -25.73 13.57
C ARG A 477 -13.81 -24.92 14.42
N LYS A 478 -15.01 -24.65 13.90
CA LYS A 478 -16.10 -23.91 14.58
C LYS A 478 -15.62 -22.62 15.28
N TYR A 479 -14.89 -21.81 14.51
CA TYR A 479 -14.17 -20.64 14.97
C TYR A 479 -15.02 -19.68 15.81
N VAL A 480 -14.36 -19.04 16.80
CA VAL A 480 -14.80 -17.81 17.44
C VAL A 480 -13.97 -16.67 16.83
N HIS A 481 -14.61 -15.56 16.47
CA HIS A 481 -13.94 -14.40 15.91
C HIS A 481 -13.19 -13.60 17.00
N GLY A 482 -13.83 -13.38 18.14
CA GLY A 482 -13.24 -12.82 19.37
C GLY A 482 -12.82 -11.35 19.29
N ASN A 483 -13.16 -10.64 18.21
CA ASN A 483 -12.82 -9.24 17.96
C ASN A 483 -13.72 -8.64 16.86
N LEU A 484 -15.00 -9.02 16.83
CA LEU A 484 -15.96 -8.52 15.86
C LEU A 484 -16.38 -7.08 16.22
N LYS A 485 -16.48 -6.22 15.20
CA LYS A 485 -16.89 -4.81 15.27
C LYS A 485 -17.04 -4.23 13.86
N SER A 486 -17.59 -3.04 13.70
CA SER A 486 -17.74 -2.37 12.39
C SER A 486 -16.44 -2.23 11.59
N THR A 487 -15.30 -2.00 12.25
CA THR A 487 -13.95 -2.01 11.60
C THR A 487 -13.45 -3.39 11.15
N LYS A 488 -14.25 -4.46 11.33
CA LYS A 488 -13.97 -5.82 10.80
C LYS A 488 -14.93 -6.27 9.72
N ILE A 489 -16.04 -5.58 9.53
CA ILE A 489 -17.00 -5.85 8.46
C ILE A 489 -16.59 -4.93 7.30
N LEU A 490 -16.05 -5.51 6.24
CA LEU A 490 -15.69 -4.78 5.03
C LEU A 490 -16.87 -4.76 4.07
N LEU A 491 -16.96 -3.75 3.21
CA LEU A 491 -18.02 -3.61 2.20
C LEU A 491 -17.41 -3.73 0.80
N ASP A 492 -17.93 -4.63 -0.03
CA ASP A 492 -17.53 -4.74 -1.43
C ASP A 492 -18.25 -3.72 -2.33
N ASP A 493 -18.03 -3.83 -3.64
CA ASP A 493 -18.49 -2.87 -4.64
C ASP A 493 -20.03 -2.85 -4.73
N GLU A 494 -20.69 -3.96 -4.38
CA GLU A 494 -22.14 -4.10 -4.25
C GLU A 494 -22.68 -3.87 -2.81
N LEU A 495 -21.84 -3.30 -1.92
CA LEU A 495 -22.13 -3.04 -0.50
C LEU A 495 -22.51 -4.28 0.33
N GLN A 496 -22.07 -5.47 -0.07
CA GLN A 496 -22.25 -6.69 0.71
C GLN A 496 -21.22 -6.76 1.84
N PRO A 497 -21.61 -7.23 3.05
CA PRO A 497 -20.72 -7.33 4.19
C PRO A 497 -19.78 -8.54 4.05
N ARG A 498 -18.48 -8.34 4.30
CA ARG A 498 -17.47 -9.39 4.36
C ARG A 498 -16.69 -9.33 5.66
N ILE A 499 -16.84 -10.37 6.49
CA ILE A 499 -16.18 -10.46 7.79
C ILE A 499 -14.67 -10.73 7.60
N SER A 500 -13.83 -9.89 8.21
CA SER A 500 -12.38 -9.94 8.06
C SER A 500 -11.65 -10.30 9.37
N GLY A 501 -10.68 -11.21 9.29
CA GLY A 501 -9.78 -11.51 10.41
C GLY A 501 -10.38 -12.36 11.53
N PHE A 502 -11.30 -13.27 11.20
CA PHE A 502 -11.55 -14.46 12.03
C PHE A 502 -10.26 -15.32 12.10
N GLY A 503 -10.17 -16.23 13.08
CA GLY A 503 -9.00 -17.11 13.25
C GLY A 503 -7.71 -16.43 13.78
N LEU A 504 -7.51 -15.13 13.53
CA LEU A 504 -6.33 -14.37 13.95
C LEU A 504 -5.99 -14.51 15.45
N THR A 505 -7.01 -14.56 16.32
CA THR A 505 -6.83 -14.75 17.76
C THR A 505 -6.13 -16.07 18.09
N ARG A 506 -6.42 -17.13 17.32
CA ARG A 506 -5.76 -18.43 17.46
C ARG A 506 -4.34 -18.36 16.88
N LEU A 507 -4.17 -17.77 15.69
CA LEU A 507 -2.85 -17.58 15.04
C LEU A 507 -1.86 -16.72 15.85
N VAL A 508 -2.31 -15.73 16.63
CA VAL A 508 -1.43 -14.81 17.37
C VAL A 508 -1.15 -15.27 18.80
N SER A 509 -2.09 -15.98 19.46
CA SER A 509 -1.94 -16.41 20.86
C SER A 509 -1.66 -17.91 21.06
N GLY A 510 -1.68 -18.70 19.98
CA GLY A 510 -1.44 -20.15 20.01
C GLY A 510 -2.57 -20.96 20.67
N TYR A 511 -2.50 -22.29 20.55
CA TYR A 511 -3.49 -23.20 21.15
C TYR A 511 -3.39 -23.25 22.68
N SER A 512 -2.18 -23.09 23.24
CA SER A 512 -1.86 -23.39 24.64
C SER A 512 -2.74 -22.63 25.65
N LYS A 513 -3.02 -21.34 25.41
CA LYS A 513 -3.85 -20.50 26.29
C LYS A 513 -5.36 -20.78 26.22
N LEU A 514 -5.82 -21.74 25.40
CA LEU A 514 -7.25 -22.01 25.15
C LEU A 514 -7.74 -23.40 25.60
N THR A 515 -6.84 -24.32 25.98
CA THR A 515 -7.17 -25.70 26.40
C THR A 515 -6.32 -26.19 27.57
N GLY A 516 -6.22 -25.38 28.64
CA GLY A 516 -5.67 -25.82 29.92
C GLY A 516 -6.60 -26.83 30.61
N SER A 517 -6.36 -28.13 30.39
CA SER A 517 -7.04 -29.20 31.14
C SER A 517 -6.55 -29.24 32.59
N LEU A 518 -7.39 -29.75 33.49
CA LEU A 518 -7.03 -29.99 34.89
C LEU A 518 -5.91 -31.04 34.99
N SER A 519 -4.74 -30.62 35.47
CA SER A 519 -3.72 -31.52 36.03
C SER A 519 -3.08 -30.86 37.25
N THR A 520 -3.40 -31.36 38.45
CA THR A 520 -2.91 -30.84 39.71
C THR A 520 -1.45 -31.21 39.97
N LYS A 521 -0.53 -30.24 39.86
CA LYS A 521 0.76 -30.29 40.55
C LYS A 521 1.10 -28.96 41.20
N ARG A 522 1.23 -28.97 42.53
CA ARG A 522 1.83 -27.89 43.32
C ARG A 522 3.35 -28.05 43.31
N GLN A 523 4.05 -27.00 42.92
CA GLN A 523 5.40 -26.64 43.37
C GLN A 523 5.61 -25.20 42.88
N SER A 524 5.32 -24.21 43.72
CA SER A 524 6.15 -23.69 44.83
C SER A 524 7.17 -22.68 44.33
N LEU A 525 6.83 -21.41 44.60
CA LEU A 525 7.67 -20.21 44.73
C LEU A 525 9.14 -20.32 44.29
N ASP A 526 9.51 -19.39 43.42
CA ASP A 526 10.45 -18.35 43.87
C ASP A 526 9.90 -16.96 43.53
N GLN A 527 10.18 -15.93 44.35
CA GLN A 527 9.37 -14.69 44.36
C GLN A 527 10.19 -13.38 44.55
N THR A 528 10.83 -12.92 43.47
CA THR A 528 11.20 -11.51 43.23
C THR A 528 11.35 -11.36 41.70
N TYR A 529 10.89 -10.34 40.97
CA TYR A 529 10.62 -8.94 41.32
C TYR A 529 9.29 -8.40 40.76
N LEU A 530 8.67 -7.49 41.50
CA LEU A 530 7.78 -6.44 40.97
C LEU A 530 8.69 -5.25 40.62
N THR A 531 8.81 -4.79 39.37
CA THR A 531 7.91 -3.85 38.66
C THR A 531 8.53 -3.60 37.27
N SER A 532 7.80 -3.35 36.17
CA SER A 532 7.11 -2.07 35.95
C SER A 532 6.02 -2.20 34.88
N ALA A 533 4.76 -2.01 35.27
CA ALA A 533 3.62 -2.02 34.35
C ALA A 533 3.34 -0.61 33.77
N THR A 534 4.30 -0.04 33.03
CA THR A 534 4.24 1.39 32.63
C THR A 534 4.74 1.66 31.20
N THR A 535 4.15 1.02 30.19
CA THR A 535 4.08 1.60 28.83
C THR A 535 2.86 1.13 28.03
N VAL A 536 1.67 1.36 28.59
CA VAL A 536 0.42 1.25 27.82
C VAL A 536 0.38 2.39 26.80
N THR A 537 1.00 2.18 25.63
CA THR A 537 0.77 3.02 24.46
C THR A 537 -0.71 2.95 24.12
N ARG A 538 -1.39 4.11 24.19
CA ARG A 538 -2.86 4.23 24.21
C ARG A 538 -3.54 3.34 23.17
N ILE A 539 -4.13 2.23 23.62
CA ILE A 539 -5.08 1.47 22.83
C ILE A 539 -6.26 2.40 22.57
N ALA A 540 -6.62 2.60 21.29
CA ALA A 540 -7.77 3.44 20.95
C ALA A 540 -9.05 2.91 21.63
N ALA A 541 -9.77 3.81 22.31
CA ALA A 541 -10.93 3.50 23.14
C ALA A 541 -12.05 2.62 22.50
N PRO A 542 -12.31 2.66 21.17
CA PRO A 542 -13.37 1.86 20.54
C PRO A 542 -13.23 0.32 20.62
N SER A 543 -12.26 -0.23 21.34
CA SER A 543 -12.10 -1.69 21.47
C SER A 543 -12.82 -2.33 22.65
N ILE A 544 -13.25 -1.56 23.66
CA ILE A 544 -13.87 -2.13 24.89
C ILE A 544 -15.39 -2.31 24.73
N ALA A 545 -16.07 -1.35 24.11
CA ALA A 545 -17.55 -1.32 24.02
C ALA A 545 -18.16 -2.52 23.25
N TYR A 546 -17.39 -3.17 22.36
CA TYR A 546 -17.84 -4.38 21.65
C TYR A 546 -17.58 -5.68 22.44
N LEU A 547 -16.78 -5.66 23.51
CA LEU A 547 -16.50 -6.85 24.32
C LEU A 547 -17.72 -7.20 25.17
N ALA A 548 -18.07 -8.48 25.23
CA ALA A 548 -19.11 -8.96 26.13
C ALA A 548 -18.73 -8.80 27.62
N PRO A 549 -19.68 -8.59 28.55
CA PRO A 549 -19.40 -8.38 29.97
C PRO A 549 -18.49 -9.46 30.60
N GLU A 550 -18.72 -10.73 30.28
CA GLU A 550 -17.91 -11.87 30.77
C GLU A 550 -16.47 -11.87 30.22
N ALA A 551 -16.23 -11.22 29.09
CA ALA A 551 -14.89 -11.01 28.52
C ALA A 551 -14.20 -9.74 29.08
N ARG A 552 -14.95 -8.80 29.67
CA ARG A 552 -14.42 -7.65 30.41
C ARG A 552 -14.05 -8.02 31.85
N ALA A 553 -14.88 -8.85 32.50
CA ALA A 553 -14.83 -9.12 33.93
C ALA A 553 -13.78 -10.14 34.40
N SER A 554 -13.02 -10.78 33.50
CA SER A 554 -12.05 -11.83 33.88
C SER A 554 -10.86 -11.92 32.94
N SER A 555 -9.69 -11.52 33.44
CA SER A 555 -8.39 -11.61 32.77
C SER A 555 -7.93 -13.06 32.63
N GLY A 556 -8.38 -13.72 31.56
CA GLY A 556 -8.16 -15.15 31.30
C GLY A 556 -9.41 -15.92 30.83
N CYS A 557 -10.57 -15.27 30.74
CA CYS A 557 -11.80 -15.93 30.25
C CYS A 557 -11.66 -16.41 28.80
N LYS A 558 -12.18 -17.61 28.51
CA LYS A 558 -12.14 -18.22 27.18
C LYS A 558 -13.21 -17.63 26.28
N LEU A 559 -12.79 -16.90 25.24
CA LEU A 559 -13.68 -16.32 24.23
C LEU A 559 -14.63 -17.37 23.64
N SER A 560 -15.93 -17.08 23.69
CA SER A 560 -17.01 -17.99 23.29
C SER A 560 -17.79 -17.44 22.09
N GLN A 561 -18.59 -18.30 21.45
CA GLN A 561 -19.52 -17.87 20.40
C GLN A 561 -20.58 -16.87 20.94
N LYS A 562 -20.93 -16.93 22.25
CA LYS A 562 -21.83 -15.96 22.89
C LYS A 562 -21.17 -14.58 23.09
N CYS A 563 -19.83 -14.50 23.10
CA CYS A 563 -19.12 -13.21 23.08
C CYS A 563 -19.27 -12.54 21.71
N ASP A 564 -19.10 -13.30 20.62
CA ASP A 564 -19.29 -12.82 19.24
C ASP A 564 -20.74 -12.37 18.98
N VAL A 565 -21.74 -13.07 19.54
CA VAL A 565 -23.16 -12.67 19.49
C VAL A 565 -23.37 -11.28 20.13
N TYR A 566 -22.77 -11.03 21.30
CA TYR A 566 -22.82 -9.71 21.94
C TYR A 566 -22.18 -8.63 21.06
N SER A 567 -20.97 -8.89 20.54
CA SER A 567 -20.28 -7.95 19.65
C SER A 567 -21.09 -7.66 18.37
N PHE A 568 -21.77 -8.66 17.81
CA PHE A 568 -22.69 -8.49 16.69
C PHE A 568 -23.90 -7.61 17.07
N GLY A 569 -24.49 -7.82 18.24
CA GLY A 569 -25.58 -6.99 18.74
C GLY A 569 -25.20 -5.53 18.92
N VAL A 570 -23.98 -5.23 19.41
CA VAL A 570 -23.45 -3.86 19.49
C VAL A 570 -23.31 -3.23 18.09
N VAL A 571 -22.80 -3.97 17.10
CA VAL A 571 -22.74 -3.51 15.69
C VAL A 571 -24.15 -3.29 15.11
N LEU A 572 -25.14 -4.08 15.51
CA LEU A 572 -26.51 -3.88 15.05
C LEU A 572 -27.13 -2.59 15.64
N LEU A 573 -26.83 -2.25 16.90
CA LEU A 573 -27.21 -0.94 17.47
C LEU A 573 -26.46 0.23 16.81
N GLU A 574 -25.17 0.06 16.49
CA GLU A 574 -24.37 1.03 15.73
C GLU A 574 -24.99 1.31 14.34
N LEU A 575 -25.41 0.25 13.62
CA LEU A 575 -26.15 0.35 12.36
C LEU A 575 -27.50 1.08 12.52
N LEU A 576 -28.27 0.76 13.56
CA LEU A 576 -29.61 1.31 13.80
C LEU A 576 -29.61 2.79 14.22
N THR A 577 -28.60 3.20 14.99
CA THR A 577 -28.55 4.54 15.61
C THR A 577 -27.60 5.51 14.91
N GLY A 578 -26.66 5.01 14.11
CA GLY A 578 -25.54 5.80 13.57
C GLY A 578 -24.53 6.23 14.64
N ARG A 579 -24.71 5.85 15.92
CA ARG A 579 -23.89 6.34 17.04
C ARG A 579 -22.73 5.41 17.32
N LEU A 580 -21.56 5.99 17.58
CA LEU A 580 -20.41 5.25 18.11
C LEU A 580 -20.76 4.64 19.48
N PRO A 581 -20.43 3.36 19.76
CA PRO A 581 -20.72 2.74 21.06
C PRO A 581 -20.05 3.38 22.30
N ASN A 582 -19.14 4.35 22.13
CA ASN A 582 -18.31 4.94 23.19
C ASN A 582 -18.29 6.49 23.16
N ALA A 583 -19.46 7.13 23.09
CA ALA A 583 -19.62 8.55 22.78
C ALA A 583 -19.54 9.56 23.96
N SER A 584 -18.53 9.49 24.83
CA SER A 584 -18.02 10.66 25.58
C SER A 584 -16.62 10.41 26.17
N SER A 585 -15.87 11.49 26.44
CA SER A 585 -14.60 11.45 27.19
C SER A 585 -14.70 12.08 28.58
N GLU A 586 -15.85 12.66 28.93
CA GLU A 586 -16.09 13.35 30.20
C GLU A 586 -17.41 12.85 30.80
N ASN A 587 -17.35 12.48 32.10
CA ASN A 587 -18.40 12.03 33.01
C ASN A 587 -19.42 10.97 32.50
N SER A 588 -19.43 9.82 33.20
CA SER A 588 -20.43 8.74 33.07
C SER A 588 -20.76 8.33 31.63
N GLY A 589 -19.84 7.62 30.98
CA GLY A 589 -20.06 7.04 29.65
C GLY A 589 -21.24 6.07 29.65
N GLU A 590 -22.38 6.53 29.13
CA GLU A 590 -23.61 5.74 29.04
C GLU A 590 -23.53 4.80 27.82
N GLU A 591 -23.13 3.55 28.06
CA GLU A 591 -22.99 2.51 27.02
C GLU A 591 -24.21 2.47 26.07
N LEU A 592 -23.98 2.45 24.75
CA LEU A 592 -25.03 2.48 23.72
C LEU A 592 -26.14 1.41 23.95
N VAL A 593 -25.74 0.21 24.40
CA VAL A 593 -26.67 -0.88 24.78
C VAL A 593 -27.64 -0.43 25.88
N ARG A 594 -27.13 0.28 26.89
CA ARG A 594 -27.90 0.75 28.04
C ARG A 594 -28.78 1.96 27.67
N ILE A 595 -28.32 2.85 26.77
CA ILE A 595 -29.16 3.91 26.19
C ILE A 595 -30.37 3.30 25.49
N VAL A 596 -30.17 2.33 24.58
CA VAL A 596 -31.28 1.70 23.83
C VAL A 596 -32.21 0.90 24.75
N ARG A 597 -31.68 0.23 25.79
CA ARG A 597 -32.52 -0.45 26.81
C ARG A 597 -33.37 0.52 27.63
N ASN A 598 -32.83 1.67 28.01
CA ASN A 598 -33.61 2.72 28.69
C ASN A 598 -34.67 3.29 27.75
N TRP A 599 -34.32 3.59 26.50
CA TRP A 599 -35.25 4.08 25.48
C TRP A 599 -36.44 3.13 25.26
N VAL A 600 -36.22 1.80 25.17
CA VAL A 600 -37.31 0.81 25.12
C VAL A 600 -38.15 0.82 26.40
N LYS A 601 -37.51 0.86 27.57
CA LYS A 601 -38.20 0.83 28.89
C LYS A 601 -39.02 2.10 29.15
N GLU A 602 -38.62 3.22 28.58
CA GLU A 602 -39.27 4.53 28.70
C GLU A 602 -40.33 4.77 27.60
N GLU A 603 -40.56 3.79 26.70
CA GLU A 603 -41.50 3.85 25.57
C GLU A 603 -41.33 5.11 24.69
N ARG A 604 -40.09 5.55 24.51
CA ARG A 604 -39.73 6.79 23.82
C ARG A 604 -39.82 6.67 22.30
N PRO A 605 -40.03 7.78 21.57
CA PRO A 605 -40.25 7.74 20.13
C PRO A 605 -38.95 7.43 19.36
N LEU A 606 -39.10 6.88 18.15
CA LEU A 606 -37.98 6.32 17.36
C LEU A 606 -37.00 7.38 16.84
N ASP A 607 -37.46 8.61 16.63
CA ASP A 607 -36.66 9.74 16.16
C ASP A 607 -35.56 10.18 17.15
N GLU A 608 -35.77 9.96 18.46
CA GLU A 608 -34.77 10.26 19.48
C GLU A 608 -33.55 9.31 19.47
N ILE A 609 -33.66 8.13 18.88
CA ILE A 609 -32.63 7.08 18.94
C ILE A 609 -32.06 6.67 17.58
N LEU A 610 -32.86 6.69 16.52
CA LEU A 610 -32.45 6.28 15.17
C LEU A 610 -31.56 7.32 14.48
N ASP A 611 -30.90 6.86 13.42
CA ASP A 611 -30.18 7.69 12.46
C ASP A 611 -31.17 8.49 11.57
N SER A 612 -30.89 9.78 11.32
CA SER A 612 -31.68 10.64 10.43
C SER A 612 -31.81 10.10 9.00
N GLU A 613 -30.82 9.33 8.53
CA GLU A 613 -30.83 8.70 7.20
C GLU A 613 -31.79 7.50 7.12
N ILE A 614 -32.20 6.94 8.27
CA ILE A 614 -33.21 5.88 8.37
C ILE A 614 -34.61 6.49 8.44
N LEU A 615 -34.79 7.55 9.24
CA LEU A 615 -36.08 8.20 9.51
C LEU A 615 -36.71 8.83 8.24
N ASN A 616 -35.89 9.40 7.35
CA ASN A 616 -36.33 10.26 6.23
C ASN A 616 -37.15 9.59 5.11
N LYS A 617 -37.48 8.29 5.19
CA LYS A 617 -38.06 7.53 4.04
C LYS A 617 -39.25 6.61 4.35
N GLY A 618 -39.84 6.69 5.55
CA GLY A 618 -41.12 6.02 5.84
C GLY A 618 -41.08 4.48 5.82
N TYR A 619 -39.90 3.88 6.05
CA TYR A 619 -39.79 2.44 6.26
C TYR A 619 -40.62 2.04 7.49
N ALA A 620 -41.45 1.00 7.35
CA ALA A 620 -42.38 0.62 8.41
C ALA A 620 -41.65 0.31 9.72
N ASP A 621 -41.99 1.02 10.80
CA ASP A 621 -41.33 0.96 12.13
C ASP A 621 -41.10 -0.47 12.61
N LYS A 622 -42.03 -1.36 12.30
CA LYS A 622 -42.02 -2.81 12.56
C LYS A 622 -40.71 -3.49 12.13
N GLN A 623 -40.13 -3.12 10.98
CA GLN A 623 -38.85 -3.68 10.51
C GLN A 623 -37.68 -3.26 11.42
N VAL A 624 -37.65 -1.98 11.80
CA VAL A 624 -36.58 -1.38 12.61
C VAL A 624 -36.69 -1.85 14.07
N ILE A 625 -37.90 -1.85 14.63
CA ILE A 625 -38.24 -2.40 15.96
C ILE A 625 -37.87 -3.89 16.04
N ALA A 626 -38.14 -4.69 15.00
CA ALA A 626 -37.73 -6.10 14.96
C ALA A 626 -36.20 -6.25 15.02
N ALA A 627 -35.45 -5.39 14.32
CA ALA A 627 -33.99 -5.38 14.39
C ALA A 627 -33.45 -4.91 15.76
N ILE A 628 -34.08 -3.91 16.39
CA ILE A 628 -33.78 -3.48 17.77
C ILE A 628 -33.96 -4.65 18.75
N HIS A 629 -35.09 -5.37 18.68
CA HIS A 629 -35.31 -6.55 19.53
C HIS A 629 -34.26 -7.66 19.32
N VAL A 630 -33.84 -7.91 18.07
CA VAL A 630 -32.72 -8.84 17.81
C VAL A 630 -31.41 -8.34 18.43
N ALA A 631 -31.10 -7.04 18.31
CA ALA A 631 -29.90 -6.44 18.88
C ALA A 631 -29.86 -6.51 20.43
N LEU A 632 -31.01 -6.27 21.08
CA LEU A 632 -31.16 -6.39 22.53
C LEU A 632 -30.99 -7.85 22.99
N ASN A 633 -31.67 -8.80 22.34
CA ASN A 633 -31.50 -10.23 22.64
C ASN A 633 -30.03 -10.69 22.45
N CYS A 634 -29.32 -10.14 21.46
CA CYS A 634 -27.89 -10.41 21.28
C CYS A 634 -27.01 -9.79 22.38
N THR A 635 -27.41 -8.66 22.95
CA THR A 635 -26.63 -7.90 23.96
C THR A 635 -27.10 -8.15 25.40
N GLU A 636 -27.69 -9.32 25.67
CA GLU A 636 -28.05 -9.70 27.05
C GLU A 636 -26.83 -9.84 27.96
N MET A 637 -27.02 -9.54 29.24
CA MET A 637 -25.91 -9.60 30.22
C MET A 637 -25.45 -11.04 30.45
N ASP A 638 -26.40 -11.96 30.62
CA ASP A 638 -26.13 -13.40 30.74
C ASP A 638 -25.78 -13.99 29.36
N PRO A 639 -24.57 -14.59 29.17
CA PRO A 639 -24.20 -15.22 27.92
C PRO A 639 -25.07 -16.43 27.56
N GLU A 640 -25.72 -17.12 28.51
CA GLU A 640 -26.58 -18.27 28.21
C GLU A 640 -27.91 -17.87 27.59
N VAL A 641 -28.51 -16.76 28.03
CA VAL A 641 -29.76 -16.21 27.46
C VAL A 641 -29.58 -15.73 26.03
N ARG A 642 -28.38 -15.25 25.64
CA ARG A 642 -28.10 -14.80 24.27
C ARG A 642 -28.37 -15.90 23.22
N PRO A 643 -29.05 -15.59 22.10
CA PRO A 643 -29.34 -16.56 21.04
C PRO A 643 -28.07 -17.07 20.34
N ARG A 644 -28.18 -18.18 19.61
CA ARG A 644 -27.13 -18.64 18.68
C ARG A 644 -27.20 -17.84 17.37
N MET A 645 -26.07 -17.67 16.68
CA MET A 645 -26.04 -16.88 15.43
C MET A 645 -26.92 -17.44 14.31
N ARG A 646 -27.24 -18.74 14.31
CA ARG A 646 -28.30 -19.31 13.46
C ARG A 646 -29.66 -18.65 13.71
N SER A 647 -30.13 -18.65 14.96
CA SER A 647 -31.41 -18.03 15.36
C SER A 647 -31.43 -16.52 15.11
N VAL A 648 -30.28 -15.84 15.24
CA VAL A 648 -30.12 -14.42 14.88
C VAL A 648 -30.25 -14.22 13.36
N SER A 649 -29.55 -15.03 12.56
CA SER A 649 -29.58 -14.97 11.09
C SER A 649 -30.98 -15.28 10.53
N GLU A 650 -31.67 -16.28 11.09
CA GLU A 650 -33.07 -16.57 10.80
C GLU A 650 -33.99 -15.40 11.14
N SER A 651 -33.82 -14.79 12.33
CA SER A 651 -34.71 -13.71 12.79
C SER A 651 -34.54 -12.44 11.95
N LEU A 652 -33.31 -12.07 11.60
CA LEU A 652 -33.06 -10.98 10.65
C LEU A 652 -33.50 -11.32 9.23
N GLY A 653 -33.42 -12.60 8.84
CA GLY A 653 -33.90 -13.09 7.54
C GLY A 653 -35.43 -13.10 7.39
N ARG A 654 -36.19 -13.05 8.49
CA ARG A 654 -37.65 -12.84 8.49
C ARG A 654 -38.03 -11.39 8.24
N ILE A 655 -37.12 -10.43 8.50
CA ILE A 655 -37.30 -9.02 8.14
C ILE A 655 -37.02 -8.88 6.64
N LYS A 656 -38.08 -8.83 5.83
CA LYS A 656 -37.99 -8.59 4.40
C LYS A 656 -37.85 -7.09 4.12
N LEU A 657 -37.23 -6.79 2.99
CA LEU A 657 -37.40 -5.52 2.29
C LEU A 657 -38.58 -5.72 1.32
N ASP A 658 -39.43 -4.70 1.24
CA ASP A 658 -40.61 -4.66 0.36
C ASP A 658 -40.23 -4.12 -1.03
#